data_AF-A0A4Y7JDV9-F1
#
_entry.id   AF-A0A4Y7JDV9-F1
#
_cell.length_a   1.000
_cell.length_b   1.000
_cell.length_c   1.000
_cell.angle_alpha   90.00
_cell.angle_beta   90.00
_cell.angle_gamma   90.00
#
_symmetry.space_group_name_H-M   'P 1'
#
loop_
_entity.id
_entity.type
_entity.pdbx_description
1 polymer ?
#
loop_
_entity_poly.entity_id
_entity_poly.type
_entity_poly.pdbx_seq_one_letter_code
_entity_poly.pdbx_strand_id
1 'polypeptide(L)'
;MALRLLMPSLTKKASIPVCYPCFSKLNSLSFFSSESSLIHQLRRESLVSSRQCRKHIRKSITTSCLKLEEQNVSETENKWGKVSAVLFDMDGVLCDSEEPSRMAGVDLFAEMGVEVTAEDFAPFTGTGEANFLGGVASLKGVEGFDTEVAKKRFFEIYLSKFTKPDSGIGFPGALELITECKKNGLKVAVASSADRIKVDANLAAAGLPLSMFDAIVSADAFENLKPAPDIFLAASKYLNVPLSECIVIEDALAGVQAAKAAHMRCIAVTTSLPEETLKQAGPALIKKEIQNISIQDILGGGGVSGCDNDAQYVSSVVQTSGEMFQDNIEGVSSTNTQSSKEEILAAGGFQGSRRNILKYASLGIALSCVAFAVSNWKKKDYLSTVSLNVALSKFASILDVQAMQYTSPKAIQNLLFGVSRPTFGQNEGQAQSARVQQFVNYIADVEARGSAQIVPEFPSRLDWINTAPLQLRKDLKGKVVLLDFWTYCCINCMHVLPDLDYLEKKYKDQPFTVVGVHSAKFDNEKDLEAIRNAVLRYDITHPVVNDGDMYLWRELGVSSWPTFAIVSPSGKLLAQIAGEGRRKDLDDLVEAALLFYGEKEILDSTPLPLTLEKDNDPRLLTSPLKFPGKLAVDLLNNKLFIADSNHNRIVVTDLEGNFVVQIGSTGEEGLQDGTFDTATFNRPQGLAYNPRKNCLYVADTENHALREIDFVNELVKTLAGNGTKGSDYKGGRKGTTQASLLNSPWDVCFESTSEMVYIALAGQHQIWEHNTSDGVTRAFSGDGYERNLNGPNSSSSSFAQPSGISLYPGKMEIYVADSESSSVRVLDLKTGGTKLLAGGDPVFSDNLFKFGDHDGVGSDVLLQHPLGVLCAKDGQVYVADSYNHKIKRLDPTSKRVVTLAGTGRAGFKDGSALSAQLSEPAGLVDAGNGRLLIADTNNSEIRYIDLNDQDPKLLTLELKGVQPPTKKPRSLKRLRRRSSDDTKSITVDGGSSAEGNLYLKLSVPEGYHFSKEARSKFTVELEPENSVVIEPLDGTLSPDGSASLHFKRPSTSPAVGRIYCKVYYCKEDEVCLYQSVAFEVPFREEVPNSATAEIILPFMVQPRIPGGGLELPAAR
;
A
#
# COMPACT_ATOMS: atom_id res chain seq x y z
N MET A 1 -31.13 -0.18 51.19
CA MET A 1 -30.85 -0.40 52.63
C MET A 1 -30.13 -1.74 52.79
N ALA A 2 -29.40 -1.94 53.89
CA ALA A 2 -28.63 -3.15 54.24
C ALA A 2 -29.50 -4.40 54.50
N LEU A 3 -29.03 -5.66 54.61
CA LEU A 3 -27.81 -6.38 54.14
C LEU A 3 -27.89 -7.87 54.62
N ARG A 4 -27.56 -8.86 53.76
CA ARG A 4 -27.03 -10.23 54.04
C ARG A 4 -27.78 -11.30 54.91
N LEU A 5 -27.67 -12.55 54.41
CA LEU A 5 -27.44 -13.86 55.11
C LEU A 5 -28.51 -14.50 56.02
N LEU A 6 -28.93 -15.74 55.69
CA LEU A 6 -28.44 -16.99 56.33
C LEU A 6 -29.00 -18.28 55.66
N MET A 7 -28.37 -19.44 55.93
CA MET A 7 -28.85 -20.81 55.61
C MET A 7 -29.09 -21.61 56.92
N PRO A 8 -29.75 -22.79 56.87
CA PRO A 8 -29.02 -24.03 57.22
C PRO A 8 -29.38 -25.29 56.37
N SER A 9 -28.75 -26.42 56.71
CA SER A 9 -28.64 -27.73 56.00
C SER A 9 -29.73 -28.78 56.39
N LEU A 10 -29.87 -29.99 55.77
CA LEU A 10 -29.00 -31.20 55.95
C LEU A 10 -29.37 -32.44 55.06
N THR A 11 -28.40 -32.99 54.28
CA THR A 11 -28.05 -34.45 54.05
C THR A 11 -29.12 -35.45 53.48
N LYS A 12 -28.86 -36.67 52.92
CA LYS A 12 -27.81 -37.76 52.90
C LYS A 12 -28.00 -38.62 51.58
N LYS A 13 -27.28 -39.66 51.11
CA LYS A 13 -25.90 -40.25 51.17
C LYS A 13 -25.76 -41.41 50.10
N ALA A 14 -24.71 -41.46 49.25
CA ALA A 14 -24.08 -42.65 48.59
C ALA A 14 -23.07 -42.16 47.50
N SER A 15 -21.79 -42.55 47.33
CA SER A 15 -20.97 -43.79 47.43
C SER A 15 -20.75 -44.46 46.04
N ILE A 16 -19.61 -44.33 45.29
CA ILE A 16 -18.18 -44.76 45.49
C ILE A 16 -18.02 -46.29 45.26
N PRO A 17 -17.02 -46.87 44.48
CA PRO A 17 -15.55 -46.57 44.34
C PRO A 17 -15.00 -46.29 42.89
N VAL A 18 -13.82 -45.69 42.56
CA VAL A 18 -12.33 -45.92 42.82
C VAL A 18 -11.70 -46.93 41.80
N CYS A 19 -10.49 -46.79 41.18
CA CYS A 19 -9.17 -46.19 41.55
C CYS A 19 -8.28 -45.65 40.37
N TYR A 20 -7.09 -45.11 40.71
CA TYR A 20 -5.91 -44.76 39.85
C TYR A 20 -4.67 -45.64 40.25
N PRO A 21 -3.56 -45.72 39.47
CA PRO A 21 -2.34 -44.96 39.87
C PRO A 21 -1.32 -44.51 38.78
N CYS A 22 -0.50 -43.55 39.20
CA CYS A 22 0.66 -42.81 38.64
C CYS A 22 1.86 -43.50 37.93
N PHE A 23 2.66 -42.62 37.28
CA PHE A 23 4.14 -42.59 37.09
C PHE A 23 4.88 -43.60 36.16
N SER A 24 5.57 -43.09 35.13
CA SER A 24 7.04 -42.87 35.11
C SER A 24 7.59 -42.47 33.70
N LYS A 25 8.87 -42.71 33.37
CA LYS A 25 9.70 -41.91 32.44
C LYS A 25 10.52 -42.77 31.43
N LEU A 26 10.99 -42.11 30.35
CA LEU A 26 12.21 -42.35 29.53
C LEU A 26 12.25 -43.38 28.36
N ASN A 27 12.68 -42.84 27.20
CA ASN A 27 13.66 -43.32 26.20
C ASN A 27 13.50 -44.61 25.35
N SER A 28 13.26 -44.35 24.05
CA SER A 28 14.17 -44.69 22.91
C SER A 28 14.14 -46.07 22.21
N LEU A 29 14.66 -46.04 20.96
CA LEU A 29 15.11 -47.14 20.08
C LEU A 29 14.03 -47.97 19.32
N SER A 30 13.67 -47.45 18.14
CA SER A 30 13.77 -48.09 16.80
C SER A 30 13.86 -49.63 16.66
N PHE A 31 13.13 -50.21 15.68
CA PHE A 31 13.66 -50.84 14.42
C PHE A 31 12.55 -51.57 13.60
N PHE A 32 12.45 -51.30 12.28
CA PHE A 32 12.08 -52.23 11.16
C PHE A 32 10.70 -52.97 11.16
N SER A 33 10.11 -53.50 10.06
CA SER A 33 10.30 -53.41 8.59
C SER A 33 9.12 -54.05 7.80
N SER A 34 9.16 -54.02 6.45
CA SER A 34 8.59 -55.03 5.48
C SER A 34 7.04 -55.17 5.34
N GLU A 35 6.42 -55.59 4.21
CA GLU A 35 6.89 -56.11 2.90
C GLU A 35 5.84 -56.10 1.73
N SER A 36 6.30 -55.97 0.46
CA SER A 36 5.75 -56.60 -0.80
C SER A 36 4.33 -56.29 -1.38
N SER A 37 3.92 -56.83 -2.55
CA SER A 37 4.17 -56.34 -3.95
C SER A 37 3.32 -57.09 -5.08
N LEU A 38 3.49 -56.73 -6.38
CA LEU A 38 2.93 -57.30 -7.68
C LEU A 38 1.49 -56.91 -8.15
N ILE A 39 1.00 -56.97 -9.44
CA ILE A 39 1.45 -56.72 -10.87
C ILE A 39 0.17 -56.77 -11.83
N HIS A 40 -0.01 -56.55 -13.17
CA HIS A 40 0.74 -56.83 -14.44
C HIS A 40 0.49 -55.94 -15.75
N GLN A 41 -0.34 -56.34 -16.75
CA GLN A 41 -0.36 -55.92 -18.22
C GLN A 41 -1.73 -56.19 -18.94
N LEU A 42 -2.16 -55.85 -20.21
CA LEU A 42 -1.71 -55.16 -21.47
C LEU A 42 -3.01 -54.60 -22.26
N ARG A 43 -3.32 -54.48 -23.60
CA ARG A 43 -2.81 -54.86 -24.97
C ARG A 43 -3.59 -54.22 -26.20
N ARG A 44 -2.92 -53.64 -27.25
CA ARG A 44 -3.24 -53.58 -28.76
C ARG A 44 -4.61 -52.96 -29.27
N GLU A 45 -5.02 -52.71 -30.56
CA GLU A 45 -4.54 -52.46 -31.99
C GLU A 45 -5.79 -52.10 -32.93
N SER A 46 -5.83 -51.71 -34.24
CA SER A 46 -4.94 -51.08 -35.29
C SER A 46 -5.63 -50.83 -36.70
N LEU A 47 -5.13 -49.86 -37.54
CA LEU A 47 -5.23 -49.71 -39.05
C LEU A 47 -6.57 -49.21 -39.73
N VAL A 48 -6.70 -48.71 -41.00
CA VAL A 48 -6.02 -48.84 -42.34
C VAL A 48 -5.93 -47.50 -43.17
N SER A 49 -5.26 -47.51 -44.35
CA SER A 49 -4.73 -46.44 -45.27
C SER A 49 -5.71 -45.73 -46.27
N SER A 50 -5.36 -44.87 -47.28
CA SER A 50 -4.10 -44.58 -48.03
C SER A 50 -4.05 -43.25 -48.86
N ARG A 51 -2.81 -42.72 -49.14
CA ARG A 51 -2.24 -41.96 -50.33
C ARG A 51 -3.03 -40.78 -50.97
N GLN A 52 -2.47 -39.73 -51.59
CA GLN A 52 -1.12 -39.11 -51.87
C GLN A 52 -1.41 -37.59 -52.15
N CYS A 53 -0.55 -36.56 -52.10
CA CYS A 53 0.89 -36.38 -52.42
C CYS A 53 1.45 -35.08 -51.74
N ARG A 54 2.68 -34.63 -52.07
CA ARG A 54 3.40 -33.40 -51.62
C ARG A 54 3.57 -33.21 -50.09
N LYS A 55 4.59 -33.85 -49.49
CA LYS A 55 4.97 -33.68 -48.07
C LYS A 55 6.34 -34.34 -47.79
N HIS A 56 7.15 -33.83 -46.83
CA HIS A 56 7.88 -34.57 -45.76
C HIS A 56 9.15 -33.84 -45.22
N ILE A 57 9.52 -33.90 -43.92
CA ILE A 57 8.66 -34.06 -42.72
C ILE A 57 9.31 -33.54 -41.40
N ARG A 58 8.44 -33.37 -40.40
CA ARG A 58 8.49 -32.96 -38.98
C ARG A 58 9.63 -33.46 -38.04
N LYS A 59 9.64 -32.84 -36.84
CA LYS A 59 9.89 -33.42 -35.48
C LYS A 59 9.59 -34.95 -35.39
N SER A 60 10.23 -35.76 -34.54
CA SER A 60 10.28 -35.62 -33.07
C SER A 60 11.15 -36.66 -32.33
N ILE A 61 11.85 -36.24 -31.25
CA ILE A 61 12.21 -36.95 -29.99
C ILE A 61 12.97 -38.32 -30.00
N THR A 62 13.84 -38.50 -28.99
CA THR A 62 14.51 -39.73 -28.44
C THR A 62 15.77 -40.33 -29.10
N THR A 63 16.87 -40.24 -28.33
CA THR A 63 17.88 -41.27 -27.97
C THR A 63 19.00 -41.73 -28.97
N SER A 64 20.24 -41.50 -28.52
CA SER A 64 21.51 -42.25 -28.74
C SER A 64 22.15 -42.42 -30.14
N CYS A 65 23.45 -42.07 -30.21
CA CYS A 65 24.55 -42.77 -30.93
C CYS A 65 24.49 -42.89 -32.48
N LEU A 66 25.51 -42.59 -33.30
CA LEU A 66 26.85 -41.96 -33.14
C LEU A 66 27.12 -41.10 -34.42
N LYS A 67 28.28 -40.49 -34.75
CA LYS A 67 29.65 -40.46 -34.14
C LYS A 67 30.38 -39.14 -34.52
N LEU A 68 31.53 -38.93 -33.87
CA LEU A 68 32.67 -38.05 -34.15
C LEU A 68 32.89 -37.61 -35.62
N GLU A 69 33.30 -36.34 -35.78
CA GLU A 69 34.65 -36.05 -36.31
C GLU A 69 35.29 -34.97 -35.41
N GLU A 70 36.61 -35.03 -35.18
CA GLU A 70 37.27 -34.36 -34.05
C GLU A 70 38.09 -33.12 -34.48
N GLN A 71 37.97 -32.04 -33.72
CA GLN A 71 39.13 -31.19 -33.41
C GLN A 71 39.21 -31.03 -31.88
N ASN A 72 40.18 -31.73 -31.29
CA ASN A 72 40.35 -31.77 -29.84
C ASN A 72 40.91 -30.45 -29.30
N VAL A 73 40.08 -29.71 -28.58
CA VAL A 73 40.51 -28.83 -27.49
C VAL A 73 39.91 -29.40 -26.22
N SER A 74 40.76 -29.87 -25.30
CA SER A 74 40.31 -30.45 -24.05
C SER A 74 39.91 -29.35 -23.06
N GLU A 75 38.62 -29.01 -23.01
CA GLU A 75 38.08 -28.26 -21.87
C GLU A 75 38.25 -29.12 -20.61
N THR A 76 39.23 -28.75 -19.79
CA THR A 76 39.40 -29.29 -18.44
C THR A 76 38.13 -29.02 -17.63
N GLU A 77 37.60 -30.02 -16.93
CA GLU A 77 36.52 -29.82 -15.96
C GLU A 77 36.91 -28.73 -14.98
N ASN A 78 36.33 -27.52 -15.12
CA ASN A 78 36.63 -26.41 -14.23
C ASN A 78 35.94 -26.63 -12.88
N LYS A 79 36.62 -27.39 -12.01
CA LYS A 79 36.18 -27.77 -10.66
C LYS A 79 35.81 -26.58 -9.77
N TRP A 80 36.19 -25.36 -10.13
CA TRP A 80 35.77 -24.16 -9.44
C TRP A 80 34.28 -23.89 -9.56
N GLY A 81 33.68 -24.14 -10.74
CA GLY A 81 32.28 -23.88 -11.04
C GLY A 81 31.95 -22.41 -11.36
N LYS A 82 30.83 -22.18 -12.07
CA LYS A 82 30.36 -20.85 -12.49
C LYS A 82 30.23 -19.88 -11.31
N VAL A 83 30.61 -18.63 -11.52
CA VAL A 83 30.36 -17.52 -10.58
C VAL A 83 29.42 -16.52 -11.25
N SER A 84 28.53 -15.92 -10.47
CA SER A 84 27.63 -14.85 -10.91
C SER A 84 27.42 -13.75 -9.87
N ALA A 85 27.91 -13.94 -8.64
CA ALA A 85 27.93 -12.90 -7.62
C ALA A 85 29.18 -12.96 -6.73
N VAL A 86 29.60 -11.80 -6.23
CA VAL A 86 30.61 -11.64 -5.18
C VAL A 86 29.98 -10.90 -4.00
N LEU A 87 30.07 -11.48 -2.81
CA LEU A 87 29.61 -10.94 -1.54
C LEU A 87 30.84 -10.53 -0.73
N PHE A 88 30.97 -9.27 -0.38
CA PHE A 88 32.07 -8.76 0.44
C PHE A 88 31.55 -8.57 1.88
N ASP A 89 32.32 -8.94 2.92
CA ASP A 89 32.20 -8.15 4.16
C ASP A 89 32.70 -6.72 3.88
N MET A 90 32.43 -5.81 4.81
CA MET A 90 32.92 -4.45 4.79
C MET A 90 34.12 -4.29 5.74
N ASP A 91 33.97 -4.73 6.99
CA ASP A 91 35.00 -4.63 8.02
C ASP A 91 36.18 -5.53 7.61
N GLY A 92 37.42 -5.03 7.66
CA GLY A 92 38.62 -5.79 7.29
C GLY A 92 38.78 -6.15 5.80
N VAL A 93 37.71 -6.08 4.99
CA VAL A 93 37.69 -6.47 3.57
C VAL A 93 37.64 -5.25 2.65
N LEU A 94 36.70 -4.33 2.89
CA LEU A 94 36.54 -3.10 2.09
C LEU A 94 37.15 -1.88 2.78
N CYS A 95 37.16 -1.85 4.11
CA CYS A 95 37.76 -0.77 4.89
C CYS A 95 38.39 -1.23 6.22
N ASP A 96 39.43 -0.52 6.65
CA ASP A 96 39.95 -0.58 8.02
C ASP A 96 39.03 0.18 8.96
N SER A 97 38.02 -0.53 9.45
CA SER A 97 37.03 -0.07 10.40
C SER A 97 37.18 -0.70 11.78
N GLU A 98 38.07 -1.69 11.94
CA GLU A 98 38.29 -2.39 13.20
C GLU A 98 38.92 -1.46 14.25
N GLU A 99 40.08 -0.87 13.95
CA GLU A 99 40.79 -0.02 14.91
C GLU A 99 40.02 1.26 15.26
N PRO A 100 39.36 1.95 14.30
CA PRO A 100 38.32 2.94 14.60
C PRO A 100 37.24 2.45 15.58
N SER A 101 36.82 1.19 15.49
CA SER A 101 35.79 0.62 16.37
C SER A 101 36.34 0.35 17.77
N ARG A 102 37.57 -0.16 17.87
CA ARG A 102 38.26 -0.35 19.16
C ARG A 102 38.48 0.99 19.87
N MET A 103 38.93 2.02 19.14
CA MET A 103 39.12 3.37 19.69
C MET A 103 37.81 4.03 20.14
N ALA A 104 36.73 3.94 19.35
CA ALA A 104 35.41 4.43 19.78
C ALA A 104 34.84 3.64 20.98
N GLY A 105 35.19 2.35 21.11
CA GLY A 105 34.92 1.54 22.29
C GLY A 105 35.69 2.02 23.52
N VAL A 106 37.00 2.26 23.42
CA VAL A 106 37.84 2.80 24.50
C VAL A 106 37.30 4.16 24.98
N ASP A 107 36.97 5.06 24.06
CA ASP A 107 36.33 6.35 24.37
C ASP A 107 35.01 6.18 25.15
N LEU A 108 34.14 5.26 24.72
CA LEU A 108 32.85 5.00 25.38
C LEU A 108 33.04 4.51 26.83
N PHE A 109 33.88 3.49 27.04
CA PHE A 109 34.11 2.96 28.38
C PHE A 109 34.84 3.97 29.28
N ALA A 110 35.70 4.82 28.72
CA ALA A 110 36.28 5.95 29.44
C ALA A 110 35.22 7.00 29.87
N GLU A 111 34.23 7.31 29.04
CA GLU A 111 33.07 8.13 29.45
C GLU A 111 32.23 7.45 30.54
N MET A 112 32.23 6.12 30.61
CA MET A 112 31.60 5.33 31.68
C MET A 112 32.48 5.16 32.93
N GLY A 113 33.73 5.65 32.92
CA GLY A 113 34.67 5.53 34.05
C GLY A 113 35.31 4.14 34.20
N VAL A 114 35.40 3.35 33.12
CA VAL A 114 35.94 1.99 33.09
C VAL A 114 37.20 1.95 32.21
N GLU A 115 38.33 1.50 32.75
CA GLU A 115 39.59 1.39 31.99
C GLU A 115 39.61 0.13 31.10
N VAL A 116 39.67 0.35 29.79
CA VAL A 116 39.76 -0.68 28.74
C VAL A 116 40.80 -0.27 27.70
N THR A 117 41.40 -1.25 27.01
CA THR A 117 42.34 -1.04 25.90
C THR A 117 41.73 -1.55 24.58
N ALA A 118 42.40 -1.32 23.45
CA ALA A 118 41.92 -1.80 22.15
C ALA A 118 41.86 -3.34 22.11
N GLU A 119 42.82 -4.00 22.74
CA GLU A 119 43.00 -5.45 22.78
C GLU A 119 41.85 -6.17 23.50
N ASP A 120 41.19 -5.53 24.47
CA ASP A 120 40.01 -6.08 25.16
C ASP A 120 38.85 -6.39 24.18
N PHE A 121 38.73 -5.60 23.11
CA PHE A 121 37.69 -5.76 22.08
C PHE A 121 38.02 -6.83 21.04
N ALA A 122 39.31 -7.17 20.86
CA ALA A 122 39.75 -8.06 19.79
C ALA A 122 38.98 -9.41 19.73
N PRO A 123 38.70 -10.11 20.85
CA PRO A 123 37.94 -11.38 20.85
C PRO A 123 36.48 -11.27 20.37
N PHE A 124 35.93 -10.06 20.30
CA PHE A 124 34.53 -9.81 19.93
C PHE A 124 34.38 -9.12 18.56
N THR A 125 35.48 -8.90 17.83
CA THR A 125 35.44 -8.27 16.51
C THR A 125 34.68 -9.15 15.50
N GLY A 126 33.93 -8.52 14.59
CA GLY A 126 33.07 -9.22 13.62
C GLY A 126 31.77 -9.84 14.17
N THR A 127 31.47 -9.72 15.48
CA THR A 127 30.28 -10.33 16.12
C THR A 127 29.04 -9.41 16.19
N GLY A 128 29.13 -8.20 15.61
CA GLY A 128 28.12 -7.14 15.67
C GLY A 128 28.19 -6.30 16.94
N GLU A 129 27.83 -5.02 16.86
CA GLU A 129 28.18 -4.02 17.88
C GLU A 129 27.60 -4.33 19.29
N ALA A 130 26.46 -5.01 19.37
CA ALA A 130 25.88 -5.43 20.65
C ALA A 130 26.76 -6.45 21.40
N ASN A 131 27.35 -7.41 20.67
CA ASN A 131 28.27 -8.40 21.22
C ASN A 131 29.68 -7.83 21.43
N PHE A 132 30.13 -6.95 20.52
CA PHE A 132 31.39 -6.21 20.63
C PHE A 132 31.48 -5.41 21.94
N LEU A 133 30.43 -4.63 22.25
CA LEU A 133 30.38 -3.82 23.47
C LEU A 133 30.00 -4.65 24.71
N GLY A 134 28.98 -5.51 24.60
CA GLY A 134 28.52 -6.35 25.71
C GLY A 134 29.56 -7.39 26.17
N GLY A 135 30.41 -7.86 25.25
CA GLY A 135 31.53 -8.75 25.53
C GLY A 135 32.58 -8.09 26.42
N VAL A 136 33.03 -6.88 26.05
CA VAL A 136 33.98 -6.11 26.88
C VAL A 136 33.37 -5.69 28.21
N ALA A 137 32.10 -5.27 28.24
CA ALA A 137 31.39 -4.97 29.48
C ALA A 137 31.35 -6.19 30.43
N SER A 138 31.14 -7.39 29.89
CA SER A 138 31.15 -8.65 30.64
C SER A 138 32.56 -9.02 31.12
N LEU A 139 33.58 -8.87 30.27
CA LEU A 139 34.99 -9.10 30.58
C LEU A 139 35.49 -8.20 31.72
N LYS A 140 35.03 -6.95 31.75
CA LYS A 140 35.41 -5.91 32.72
C LYS A 140 34.51 -5.85 33.95
N GLY A 141 33.47 -6.70 34.03
CA GLY A 141 32.56 -6.76 35.19
C GLY A 141 31.67 -5.55 35.38
N VAL A 142 31.26 -4.88 34.30
CA VAL A 142 30.45 -3.65 34.36
C VAL A 142 28.99 -3.98 34.73
N GLU A 143 28.67 -3.88 36.02
CA GLU A 143 27.30 -4.13 36.50
C GLU A 143 26.28 -3.17 35.89
N GLY A 144 25.20 -3.73 35.34
CA GLY A 144 24.08 -2.94 34.82
C GLY A 144 24.33 -2.28 33.46
N PHE A 145 25.33 -2.73 32.70
CA PHE A 145 25.59 -2.29 31.33
C PHE A 145 24.33 -2.39 30.45
N ASP A 146 23.86 -1.26 29.92
CA ASP A 146 22.74 -1.18 28.97
C ASP A 146 23.31 -1.13 27.55
N THR A 147 23.26 -2.28 26.86
CA THR A 147 23.87 -2.45 25.54
C THR A 147 23.30 -1.48 24.51
N GLU A 148 22.01 -1.13 24.57
CA GLU A 148 21.38 -0.26 23.56
C GLU A 148 21.75 1.22 23.77
N VAL A 149 21.81 1.66 25.03
CA VAL A 149 22.32 3.01 25.36
C VAL A 149 23.80 3.12 25.01
N ALA A 150 24.60 2.10 25.34
CA ALA A 150 26.02 2.02 25.02
C ALA A 150 26.28 2.02 23.51
N LYS A 151 25.53 1.20 22.74
CA LYS A 151 25.61 1.08 21.28
C LYS A 151 25.20 2.38 20.57
N LYS A 152 24.17 3.08 21.05
CA LYS A 152 23.85 4.43 20.55
C LYS A 152 25.01 5.41 20.77
N ARG A 153 25.57 5.45 21.99
CA ARG A 153 26.65 6.39 22.33
C ARG A 153 27.95 6.06 21.58
N PHE A 154 28.23 4.78 21.37
CA PHE A 154 29.29 4.28 20.50
C PHE A 154 29.21 4.88 19.10
N PHE A 155 28.05 4.84 18.43
CA PHE A 155 27.91 5.43 17.10
C PHE A 155 28.07 6.96 17.09
N GLU A 156 27.61 7.67 18.13
CA GLU A 156 27.86 9.12 18.26
C GLU A 156 29.36 9.45 18.30
N ILE A 157 30.16 8.63 19.00
CA ILE A 157 31.62 8.77 19.08
C ILE A 157 32.27 8.37 17.74
N TYR A 158 31.92 7.19 17.23
CA TYR A 158 32.48 6.58 16.02
C TYR A 158 32.35 7.50 14.79
N LEU A 159 31.12 7.94 14.51
CA LEU A 159 30.78 8.78 13.34
C LEU A 159 31.36 10.19 13.44
N SER A 160 31.48 10.76 14.65
CA SER A 160 31.96 12.14 14.82
C SER A 160 33.50 12.25 14.83
N LYS A 161 34.20 11.22 15.32
CA LYS A 161 35.66 11.20 15.40
C LYS A 161 36.31 10.55 14.18
N PHE A 162 35.92 9.32 13.84
CA PHE A 162 36.74 8.42 13.00
C PHE A 162 36.23 8.24 11.57
N THR A 163 34.91 8.16 11.34
CA THR A 163 34.34 7.76 10.03
C THR A 163 33.64 8.91 9.31
N LYS A 164 34.42 9.96 9.02
CA LYS A 164 34.01 11.06 8.14
C LYS A 164 34.10 10.63 6.66
N PRO A 165 33.28 11.18 5.75
CA PRO A 165 33.46 10.97 4.32
C PRO A 165 34.90 11.30 3.89
N ASP A 166 35.44 10.49 2.99
CA ASP A 166 36.83 10.57 2.51
C ASP A 166 37.91 10.54 3.62
N SER A 167 37.65 9.93 4.79
CA SER A 167 38.68 9.78 5.84
C SER A 167 39.82 8.81 5.48
N GLY A 168 39.69 8.07 4.38
CA GLY A 168 40.77 7.27 3.80
C GLY A 168 40.88 5.84 4.34
N ILE A 169 39.84 5.34 5.02
CA ILE A 169 39.82 3.98 5.59
C ILE A 169 39.64 2.86 4.56
N GLY A 170 39.38 3.17 3.28
CA GLY A 170 39.16 2.17 2.24
C GLY A 170 40.44 1.41 1.88
N PHE A 171 40.36 0.07 1.80
CA PHE A 171 41.54 -0.72 1.44
C PHE A 171 41.93 -0.52 -0.04
N PRO A 172 43.22 -0.36 -0.36
CA PRO A 172 43.70 -0.33 -1.73
C PRO A 172 43.22 -1.56 -2.52
N GLY A 173 42.79 -1.35 -3.77
CA GLY A 173 42.27 -2.40 -4.64
C GLY A 173 40.79 -2.74 -4.46
N ALA A 174 40.11 -2.26 -3.40
CA ALA A 174 38.70 -2.57 -3.18
C ALA A 174 37.80 -2.00 -4.29
N LEU A 175 37.99 -0.71 -4.63
CA LEU A 175 37.26 -0.03 -5.70
C LEU A 175 37.55 -0.66 -7.07
N GLU A 176 38.81 -0.97 -7.33
CA GLU A 176 39.28 -1.61 -8.56
C GLU A 176 38.66 -2.99 -8.74
N LEU A 177 38.66 -3.83 -7.70
CA LEU A 177 38.12 -5.18 -7.73
C LEU A 177 36.60 -5.21 -7.87
N ILE A 178 35.87 -4.35 -7.15
CA ILE A 178 34.42 -4.17 -7.33
C ILE A 178 34.12 -3.76 -8.78
N THR A 179 34.87 -2.78 -9.31
CA THR A 179 34.73 -2.31 -10.69
C THR A 179 35.01 -3.42 -11.71
N GLU A 180 36.05 -4.23 -11.50
CA GLU A 180 36.38 -5.37 -12.36
C GLU A 180 35.30 -6.46 -12.29
N CYS A 181 34.74 -6.76 -11.12
CA CYS A 181 33.63 -7.69 -10.97
C CYS A 181 32.41 -7.26 -11.80
N LYS A 182 31.97 -6.00 -11.68
CA LYS A 182 30.82 -5.48 -12.45
C LYS A 182 31.11 -5.43 -13.95
N LYS A 183 32.34 -5.09 -14.34
CA LYS A 183 32.79 -5.10 -15.75
C LYS A 183 32.75 -6.49 -16.38
N ASN A 184 32.94 -7.54 -15.58
CA ASN A 184 32.80 -8.94 -16.00
C ASN A 184 31.37 -9.49 -15.83
N GLY A 185 30.38 -8.63 -15.54
CA GLY A 185 28.97 -9.01 -15.43
C GLY A 185 28.61 -9.74 -14.13
N LEU A 186 29.50 -9.76 -13.14
CA LEU A 186 29.19 -10.28 -11.81
C LEU A 186 28.37 -9.25 -11.03
N LYS A 187 27.36 -9.73 -10.29
CA LYS A 187 26.70 -8.92 -9.27
C LYS A 187 27.61 -8.78 -8.04
N VAL A 188 27.51 -7.66 -7.34
CA VAL A 188 28.32 -7.37 -6.15
C VAL A 188 27.43 -6.92 -4.99
N ALA A 189 27.72 -7.39 -3.77
CA ALA A 189 26.96 -6.98 -2.59
C ALA A 189 27.84 -6.85 -1.34
N VAL A 190 27.41 -6.02 -0.39
CA VAL A 190 27.96 -5.98 0.97
C VAL A 190 27.12 -6.89 1.87
N ALA A 191 27.77 -7.67 2.73
CA ALA A 191 27.15 -8.68 3.58
C ALA A 191 27.82 -8.70 4.98
N SER A 192 27.62 -7.62 5.75
CA SER A 192 28.30 -7.37 7.02
C SER A 192 27.43 -7.68 8.25
N SER A 193 28.08 -8.00 9.36
CA SER A 193 27.45 -8.11 10.69
C SER A 193 27.47 -6.80 11.51
N ALA A 194 27.78 -5.67 10.87
CA ALA A 194 27.59 -4.33 11.44
C ALA A 194 26.16 -3.80 11.21
N ASP A 195 25.65 -2.94 12.10
CA ASP A 195 24.42 -2.17 11.88
C ASP A 195 24.50 -1.29 10.62
N ARG A 196 23.36 -1.09 9.92
CA ARG A 196 23.31 -0.28 8.69
C ARG A 196 23.93 1.11 8.82
N ILE A 197 23.77 1.78 9.96
CA ILE A 197 24.32 3.12 10.22
C ILE A 197 25.87 3.15 10.14
N LYS A 198 26.53 2.06 10.56
CA LYS A 198 27.98 1.88 10.43
C LYS A 198 28.33 1.47 9.00
N VAL A 199 27.52 0.60 8.38
CA VAL A 199 27.75 0.15 7.00
C VAL A 199 27.76 1.32 6.01
N ASP A 200 26.72 2.15 6.01
CA ASP A 200 26.62 3.28 5.08
C ASP A 200 27.71 4.34 5.33
N ALA A 201 28.08 4.58 6.61
CA ALA A 201 29.13 5.52 6.98
C ALA A 201 30.54 5.06 6.55
N ASN A 202 30.86 3.78 6.75
CA ASN A 202 32.17 3.22 6.43
C ASN A 202 32.38 3.11 4.93
N LEU A 203 31.36 2.70 4.16
CA LEU A 203 31.40 2.69 2.71
C LEU A 203 31.60 4.12 2.14
N ALA A 204 30.97 5.14 2.73
CA ALA A 204 31.20 6.53 2.37
C ALA A 204 32.62 7.03 2.76
N ALA A 205 33.14 6.66 3.93
CA ALA A 205 34.49 7.00 4.38
C ALA A 205 35.59 6.28 3.57
N ALA A 206 35.27 5.13 2.97
CA ALA A 206 36.11 4.33 2.09
C ALA A 206 36.07 4.78 0.60
N GLY A 207 35.24 5.76 0.24
CA GLY A 207 35.06 6.18 -1.16
C GLY A 207 34.28 5.19 -2.03
N LEU A 208 33.49 4.29 -1.42
CA LEU A 208 32.71 3.24 -2.07
C LEU A 208 31.20 3.58 -2.03
N PRO A 209 30.70 4.50 -2.89
CA PRO A 209 29.30 4.93 -2.84
C PRO A 209 28.32 3.77 -3.08
N LEU A 210 27.30 3.67 -2.22
CA LEU A 210 26.37 2.53 -2.09
C LEU A 210 25.83 1.98 -3.43
N SER A 211 25.60 2.84 -4.42
CA SER A 211 25.20 2.46 -5.79
C SER A 211 26.18 1.58 -6.58
N MET A 212 27.39 1.34 -6.06
CA MET A 212 28.29 0.31 -6.58
C MET A 212 27.77 -1.09 -6.28
N PHE A 213 27.00 -1.29 -5.21
CA PHE A 213 26.49 -2.58 -4.78
C PHE A 213 25.07 -2.83 -5.30
N ASP A 214 24.84 -4.05 -5.79
CA ASP A 214 23.54 -4.52 -6.29
C ASP A 214 22.64 -5.03 -5.15
N ALA A 215 23.20 -5.22 -3.95
CA ALA A 215 22.51 -5.37 -2.67
C ALA A 215 23.44 -4.96 -1.50
N ILE A 216 22.86 -4.53 -0.38
CA ILE A 216 23.57 -4.29 0.89
C ILE A 216 22.80 -4.99 1.99
N VAL A 217 23.51 -5.76 2.83
CA VAL A 217 22.96 -6.53 3.94
C VAL A 217 23.75 -6.23 5.22
N SER A 218 23.02 -5.90 6.28
CA SER A 218 23.52 -5.41 7.57
C SER A 218 22.76 -6.06 8.73
N ALA A 219 23.30 -5.96 9.94
CA ALA A 219 22.86 -6.72 11.13
C ALA A 219 21.44 -6.41 11.60
N ASP A 220 20.95 -5.19 11.37
CA ASP A 220 19.64 -4.69 11.81
C ASP A 220 18.43 -5.47 11.27
N ALA A 221 18.64 -6.32 10.26
CA ALA A 221 17.61 -7.20 9.69
C ALA A 221 17.66 -8.67 10.20
N PHE A 222 18.55 -9.04 11.14
CA PHE A 222 18.77 -10.45 11.54
C PHE A 222 18.92 -10.65 13.05
N GLU A 223 18.23 -11.65 13.60
CA GLU A 223 18.44 -12.11 14.98
C GLU A 223 19.75 -12.91 15.14
N ASN A 224 20.22 -13.57 14.08
CA ASN A 224 21.45 -14.38 14.08
C ASN A 224 22.48 -13.76 13.12
N LEU A 225 23.60 -13.29 13.68
CA LEU A 225 24.74 -12.73 12.93
C LEU A 225 25.82 -13.82 12.68
N LYS A 226 26.88 -13.48 11.94
CA LYS A 226 28.03 -14.39 11.70
C LYS A 226 28.52 -14.96 13.05
N PRO A 227 28.68 -16.29 13.22
CA PRO A 227 28.84 -17.32 12.18
C PRO A 227 27.55 -17.97 11.64
N ALA A 228 26.36 -17.43 11.91
CA ALA A 228 25.14 -17.89 11.24
C ALA A 228 25.14 -17.52 9.73
N PRO A 229 24.59 -18.36 8.84
CA PRO A 229 24.61 -18.14 7.39
C PRO A 229 23.65 -17.06 6.89
N ASP A 230 22.72 -16.62 7.74
CA ASP A 230 21.51 -15.85 7.44
C ASP A 230 21.78 -14.61 6.56
N ILE A 231 22.81 -13.83 6.90
CA ILE A 231 23.25 -12.63 6.16
C ILE A 231 23.63 -12.97 4.70
N PHE A 232 24.37 -14.06 4.48
CA PHE A 232 24.76 -14.48 3.12
C PHE A 232 23.60 -15.09 2.34
N LEU A 233 22.74 -15.87 3.01
CA LEU A 233 21.52 -16.41 2.41
C LEU A 233 20.60 -15.27 1.93
N ALA A 234 20.48 -14.20 2.71
CA ALA A 234 19.73 -13.00 2.33
C ALA A 234 20.39 -12.24 1.19
N ALA A 235 21.71 -12.00 1.23
CA ALA A 235 22.43 -11.32 0.15
C ALA A 235 22.27 -12.05 -1.20
N SER A 236 22.41 -13.38 -1.22
CA SER A 236 22.20 -14.22 -2.40
C SER A 236 20.75 -14.16 -2.92
N LYS A 237 19.77 -14.14 -2.01
CA LYS A 237 18.34 -13.96 -2.31
C LYS A 237 18.04 -12.58 -2.93
N TYR A 238 18.61 -11.50 -2.39
CA TYR A 238 18.44 -10.15 -2.94
C TYR A 238 19.09 -10.00 -4.32
N LEU A 239 20.29 -10.56 -4.51
CA LEU A 239 20.94 -10.61 -5.82
C LEU A 239 20.20 -11.52 -6.83
N ASN A 240 19.31 -12.41 -6.37
CA ASN A 240 18.66 -13.45 -7.17
C ASN A 240 19.69 -14.30 -7.94
N VAL A 241 20.68 -14.81 -7.21
CA VAL A 241 21.75 -15.70 -7.69
C VAL A 241 21.72 -16.99 -6.85
N PRO A 242 21.98 -18.19 -7.40
CA PRO A 242 22.07 -19.41 -6.60
C PRO A 242 23.26 -19.38 -5.63
N LEU A 243 23.10 -19.93 -4.41
CA LEU A 243 24.16 -20.02 -3.39
C LEU A 243 25.49 -20.57 -3.95
N SER A 244 25.40 -21.59 -4.81
CA SER A 244 26.55 -22.23 -5.45
C SER A 244 27.29 -21.33 -6.45
N GLU A 245 26.67 -20.27 -6.97
CA GLU A 245 27.28 -19.30 -7.90
C GLU A 245 27.80 -18.02 -7.19
N CYS A 246 27.71 -17.97 -5.86
CA CYS A 246 28.26 -16.91 -5.02
C CYS A 246 29.71 -17.22 -4.58
N ILE A 247 30.53 -16.17 -4.56
CA ILE A 247 31.84 -16.10 -3.89
C ILE A 247 31.70 -15.12 -2.72
N VAL A 248 32.12 -15.50 -1.52
CA VAL A 248 32.29 -14.60 -0.37
C VAL A 248 33.74 -14.13 -0.29
N ILE A 249 33.99 -12.87 0.07
CA ILE A 249 35.30 -12.34 0.45
C ILE A 249 35.22 -11.84 1.89
N GLU A 250 36.10 -12.38 2.76
CA GLU A 250 36.00 -12.27 4.22
C GLU A 250 37.40 -12.19 4.88
N ASP A 251 37.52 -11.46 5.98
CA ASP A 251 38.71 -11.34 6.84
C ASP A 251 38.61 -12.16 8.15
N ALA A 252 37.39 -12.38 8.64
CA ALA A 252 37.09 -12.89 9.97
C ALA A 252 36.69 -14.37 10.01
N LEU A 253 37.13 -15.09 11.05
CA LEU A 253 36.86 -16.51 11.25
C LEU A 253 35.35 -16.84 11.27
N ALA A 254 34.55 -15.97 11.89
CA ALA A 254 33.10 -16.14 11.98
C ALA A 254 32.41 -16.08 10.61
N GLY A 255 32.84 -15.19 9.72
CA GLY A 255 32.27 -15.09 8.39
C GLY A 255 32.69 -16.22 7.45
N VAL A 256 33.93 -16.71 7.53
CA VAL A 256 34.34 -17.91 6.78
C VAL A 256 33.51 -19.13 7.22
N GLN A 257 33.17 -19.22 8.51
CA GLN A 257 32.23 -20.23 9.03
C GLN A 257 30.80 -20.02 8.49
N ALA A 258 30.28 -18.79 8.49
CA ALA A 258 28.97 -18.46 7.94
C ALA A 258 28.85 -18.74 6.43
N ALA A 259 29.88 -18.41 5.63
CA ALA A 259 29.93 -18.69 4.20
C ALA A 259 29.89 -20.20 3.92
N LYS A 260 30.63 -20.98 4.72
CA LYS A 260 30.65 -22.44 4.69
C LYS A 260 29.30 -23.04 5.10
N ALA A 261 28.63 -22.48 6.10
CA ALA A 261 27.27 -22.85 6.51
C ALA A 261 26.21 -22.48 5.46
N ALA A 262 26.41 -21.40 4.70
CA ALA A 262 25.60 -21.01 3.55
C ALA A 262 25.91 -21.82 2.27
N HIS A 263 26.82 -22.79 2.34
CA HIS A 263 27.33 -23.58 1.21
C HIS A 263 27.94 -22.75 0.05
N MET A 264 28.52 -21.59 0.38
CA MET A 264 29.21 -20.73 -0.56
C MET A 264 30.72 -21.01 -0.60
N ARG A 265 31.37 -20.63 -1.71
CA ARG A 265 32.84 -20.55 -1.80
C ARG A 265 33.31 -19.26 -1.13
N CYS A 266 34.44 -19.29 -0.43
CA CYS A 266 34.98 -18.13 0.28
C CYS A 266 36.46 -17.92 -0.07
N ILE A 267 36.85 -16.69 -0.40
CA ILE A 267 38.24 -16.22 -0.52
C ILE A 267 38.53 -15.41 0.75
N ALA A 268 39.43 -15.88 1.60
CA ALA A 268 39.78 -15.16 2.81
C ALA A 268 40.92 -14.15 2.55
N VAL A 269 40.91 -13.02 3.26
CA VAL A 269 42.03 -12.05 3.33
C VAL A 269 42.64 -12.05 4.73
N THR A 270 43.97 -11.89 4.83
CA THR A 270 44.69 -11.91 6.12
C THR A 270 44.90 -10.50 6.70
N THR A 271 43.92 -9.62 6.52
CA THR A 271 43.94 -8.23 7.02
C THR A 271 43.74 -8.19 8.53
N SER A 272 42.69 -8.83 9.03
CA SER A 272 42.33 -8.82 10.47
C SER A 272 42.82 -10.07 11.22
N LEU A 273 43.05 -11.19 10.53
CA LEU A 273 43.48 -12.46 11.15
C LEU A 273 44.65 -13.13 10.41
N PRO A 274 45.59 -13.79 11.12
CA PRO A 274 46.67 -14.56 10.50
C PRO A 274 46.16 -15.73 9.63
N GLU A 275 46.94 -16.07 8.60
CA GLU A 275 46.65 -17.16 7.65
C GLU A 275 46.37 -18.50 8.36
N GLU A 276 47.15 -18.84 9.39
CA GLU A 276 46.99 -20.07 10.18
C GLU A 276 45.71 -20.13 11.02
N THR A 277 45.10 -18.97 11.32
CA THR A 277 43.77 -18.91 11.96
C THR A 277 42.68 -19.17 10.92
N LEU A 278 42.77 -18.49 9.76
CA LEU A 278 41.77 -18.59 8.70
C LEU A 278 41.74 -19.97 8.02
N LYS A 279 42.90 -20.62 7.87
CA LYS A 279 43.03 -22.02 7.42
C LYS A 279 42.12 -22.99 8.19
N GLN A 280 41.86 -22.75 9.48
CA GLN A 280 41.07 -23.65 10.33
C GLN A 280 39.58 -23.65 9.98
N ALA A 281 39.04 -22.54 9.47
CA ALA A 281 37.67 -22.52 8.95
C ALA A 281 37.57 -23.21 7.57
N GLY A 282 38.66 -23.25 6.81
CA GLY A 282 38.74 -23.87 5.48
C GLY A 282 38.10 -23.04 4.37
N PRO A 283 38.57 -21.81 4.10
CA PRO A 283 38.22 -21.07 2.89
C PRO A 283 38.77 -21.77 1.64
N ALA A 284 38.27 -21.41 0.47
CA ALA A 284 38.66 -21.99 -0.81
C ALA A 284 39.96 -21.40 -1.37
N LEU A 285 40.26 -20.14 -1.03
CA LEU A 285 41.53 -19.45 -1.26
C LEU A 285 41.86 -18.57 -0.05
N ILE A 286 43.13 -18.23 0.13
CA ILE A 286 43.56 -17.16 1.04
C ILE A 286 44.49 -16.22 0.26
N LYS A 287 44.31 -14.91 0.44
CA LYS A 287 45.16 -13.82 -0.07
C LYS A 287 45.57 -12.90 1.08
N LYS A 288 46.60 -12.07 0.89
CA LYS A 288 47.06 -11.15 1.95
C LYS A 288 46.07 -10.00 2.15
N GLU A 289 45.79 -9.25 1.10
CA GLU A 289 44.83 -8.13 1.07
C GLU A 289 43.89 -8.22 -0.14
N ILE A 290 42.83 -7.41 -0.16
CA ILE A 290 41.85 -7.38 -1.27
C ILE A 290 42.51 -7.04 -2.62
N GLN A 291 43.52 -6.15 -2.67
CA GLN A 291 44.34 -5.89 -3.86
C GLN A 291 45.13 -7.10 -4.41
N ASN A 292 45.17 -8.23 -3.70
CA ASN A 292 45.82 -9.45 -4.17
C ASN A 292 44.81 -10.51 -4.68
N ILE A 293 43.52 -10.18 -4.71
CA ILE A 293 42.48 -10.95 -5.38
C ILE A 293 42.34 -10.40 -6.81
N SER A 294 42.58 -11.24 -7.81
CA SER A 294 42.28 -10.93 -9.21
C SER A 294 40.92 -11.48 -9.61
N ILE A 295 40.34 -10.97 -10.70
CA ILE A 295 39.14 -11.60 -11.29
C ILE A 295 39.34 -13.07 -11.68
N GLN A 296 40.58 -13.53 -11.91
CA GLN A 296 40.87 -14.94 -12.18
C GLN A 296 40.90 -15.82 -10.91
N ASP A 297 41.19 -15.24 -9.74
CA ASP A 297 40.96 -15.92 -8.46
C ASP A 297 39.46 -16.13 -8.22
N ILE A 298 38.65 -15.10 -8.52
CA ILE A 298 37.19 -15.14 -8.39
C ILE A 298 36.57 -16.12 -9.40
N LEU A 299 36.93 -16.04 -10.69
CA LEU A 299 36.31 -16.84 -11.76
C LEU A 299 36.91 -18.25 -11.94
N GLY A 300 38.15 -18.47 -11.50
CA GLY A 300 38.92 -19.69 -11.81
C GLY A 300 39.65 -20.34 -10.64
N GLY A 301 39.55 -19.81 -9.42
CA GLY A 301 40.10 -20.47 -8.23
C GLY A 301 41.62 -20.46 -8.11
N GLY A 302 42.30 -19.46 -8.69
CA GLY A 302 43.73 -19.22 -8.45
C GLY A 302 44.70 -20.21 -9.11
N GLY A 303 44.24 -21.03 -10.08
CA GLY A 303 45.07 -22.00 -10.78
C GLY A 303 46.09 -21.36 -11.72
N VAL A 304 47.37 -21.32 -11.33
CA VAL A 304 48.46 -20.81 -12.18
C VAL A 304 48.90 -21.85 -13.22
N SER A 305 48.82 -21.49 -14.50
CA SER A 305 49.51 -22.19 -15.58
C SER A 305 51.01 -21.86 -15.54
N GLY A 306 51.83 -22.78 -15.02
CA GLY A 306 53.27 -22.56 -14.90
C GLY A 306 54.02 -22.61 -16.24
N CYS A 307 54.82 -21.59 -16.53
CA CYS A 307 55.79 -21.58 -17.63
C CYS A 307 56.98 -20.62 -17.35
N ASP A 308 57.83 -20.98 -16.39
CA ASP A 308 59.19 -20.43 -16.32
C ASP A 308 60.07 -21.04 -17.43
N ASN A 309 60.77 -20.17 -18.17
CA ASN A 309 62.19 -20.31 -18.55
C ASN A 309 62.62 -19.16 -19.50
N ASP A 310 63.73 -18.50 -19.16
CA ASP A 310 64.78 -17.92 -20.04
C ASP A 310 64.38 -17.07 -21.28
N ALA A 311 64.97 -15.88 -21.55
CA ALA A 311 66.21 -15.30 -21.06
C ALA A 311 66.31 -13.76 -21.23
N GLN A 312 67.21 -13.17 -20.44
CA GLN A 312 68.07 -11.99 -20.71
C GLN A 312 67.75 -11.03 -21.88
N TYR A 313 67.63 -9.73 -21.56
CA TYR A 313 68.50 -8.71 -22.17
C TYR A 313 68.76 -7.54 -21.20
N VAL A 314 69.84 -6.77 -21.39
CA VAL A 314 70.47 -5.93 -20.35
C VAL A 314 70.54 -4.44 -20.72
N SER A 315 70.12 -3.55 -19.80
CA SER A 315 70.65 -2.20 -19.53
C SER A 315 69.90 -1.65 -18.29
N SER A 316 70.45 -1.56 -17.07
CA SER A 316 71.33 -0.48 -16.55
C SER A 316 70.77 0.94 -16.82
N VAL A 317 70.65 1.84 -15.82
CA VAL A 317 71.72 2.43 -14.99
C VAL A 317 71.15 3.19 -13.74
N VAL A 318 71.67 2.92 -12.51
CA VAL A 318 71.97 3.88 -11.38
C VAL A 318 70.82 4.73 -10.76
N GLN A 319 70.65 4.98 -9.43
CA GLN A 319 71.31 4.58 -8.15
C GLN A 319 70.44 4.99 -6.91
N THR A 320 70.66 4.35 -5.73
CA THR A 320 70.58 4.81 -4.29
C THR A 320 69.54 5.85 -3.82
N SER A 321 69.03 5.90 -2.56
CA SER A 321 69.21 5.20 -1.25
C SER A 321 68.15 5.77 -0.26
N GLY A 322 67.79 5.22 0.91
CA GLY A 322 68.12 4.01 1.73
C GLY A 322 67.08 3.91 2.88
N GLU A 323 66.78 2.75 3.48
CA GLU A 323 67.31 2.21 4.77
C GLU A 323 67.29 3.22 5.95
N MET A 324 66.82 2.92 7.18
CA MET A 324 66.76 1.69 8.02
C MET A 324 65.41 1.58 8.79
N PHE A 325 64.84 0.41 9.15
CA PHE A 325 65.14 -0.51 10.30
C PHE A 325 65.08 0.18 11.71
N GLN A 326 64.60 -0.43 12.83
CA GLN A 326 64.61 -1.85 13.23
C GLN A 326 63.68 -2.22 14.44
N ASP A 327 63.10 -3.46 14.48
CA ASP A 327 62.79 -4.45 15.58
C ASP A 327 62.33 -4.06 17.02
N ASN A 328 61.83 -4.88 17.98
CA ASN A 328 61.03 -6.14 18.17
C ASN A 328 60.66 -6.21 19.72
N ILE A 329 60.20 -7.25 20.47
CA ILE A 329 60.06 -8.73 20.36
C ILE A 329 59.10 -9.34 21.46
N GLU A 330 58.42 -10.46 21.16
CA GLU A 330 57.91 -11.63 21.98
C GLU A 330 57.23 -11.58 23.40
N GLY A 331 56.33 -12.56 23.65
CA GLY A 331 56.02 -13.19 24.98
C GLY A 331 54.51 -13.43 25.29
N VAL A 332 53.82 -14.60 25.24
CA VAL A 332 54.06 -16.05 25.48
C VAL A 332 53.87 -16.48 26.96
N SER A 333 53.02 -17.45 27.41
CA SER A 333 51.81 -18.13 26.87
C SER A 333 51.14 -19.06 27.95
N SER A 334 50.05 -19.79 27.63
CA SER A 334 49.50 -21.01 28.33
C SER A 334 48.69 -20.81 29.65
N THR A 335 47.78 -21.68 30.17
CA THR A 335 47.10 -22.94 29.72
C THR A 335 45.85 -23.29 30.57
N ASN A 336 44.94 -24.15 30.04
CA ASN A 336 44.07 -25.17 30.74
C ASN A 336 42.99 -24.73 31.78
N THR A 337 41.94 -25.52 32.16
CA THR A 337 41.02 -26.50 31.50
C THR A 337 39.90 -26.91 32.49
N GLN A 338 38.64 -27.10 32.04
CA GLN A 338 37.60 -28.03 32.62
C GLN A 338 37.11 -27.78 34.08
N SER A 339 35.99 -28.31 34.61
CA SER A 339 34.71 -28.84 34.04
C SER A 339 33.63 -29.01 35.14
N SER A 340 32.34 -28.83 34.79
CA SER A 340 31.11 -29.51 35.28
C SER A 340 30.60 -29.47 36.75
N LYS A 341 29.36 -28.94 36.89
CA LYS A 341 28.11 -29.56 37.45
C LYS A 341 27.66 -29.46 38.93
N GLU A 342 26.31 -29.48 39.05
CA GLU A 342 25.44 -29.85 40.21
C GLU A 342 25.40 -28.87 41.43
N GLU A 343 24.33 -28.64 42.21
CA GLU A 343 22.89 -29.01 42.21
C GLU A 343 22.05 -27.87 42.92
N ILE A 344 20.88 -27.42 42.42
CA ILE A 344 19.47 -27.79 42.77
C ILE A 344 18.90 -27.29 44.14
N LEU A 345 17.68 -26.69 44.07
CA LEU A 345 16.73 -26.25 45.13
C LEU A 345 17.19 -25.14 46.11
N ALA A 346 16.33 -24.31 46.72
CA ALA A 346 15.16 -23.50 46.30
C ALA A 346 14.40 -23.04 47.57
N ALA A 347 14.17 -21.73 47.73
CA ALA A 347 13.20 -21.16 48.67
C ALA A 347 12.59 -19.88 48.05
N GLY A 348 11.28 -19.71 48.13
CA GLY A 348 10.56 -18.70 47.32
C GLY A 348 10.18 -17.42 48.06
N GLY A 349 10.12 -16.31 47.31
CA GLY A 349 9.58 -15.03 47.77
C GLY A 349 9.35 -14.05 46.62
N PHE A 350 8.09 -13.60 46.45
CA PHE A 350 7.64 -12.49 45.58
C PHE A 350 8.28 -12.34 44.18
N GLN A 351 7.67 -12.98 43.17
CA GLN A 351 7.86 -12.57 41.77
C GLN A 351 7.05 -11.31 41.44
N GLY A 352 7.69 -10.15 41.53
CA GLY A 352 7.40 -8.99 40.68
C GLY A 352 8.56 -8.81 39.69
N SER A 353 8.30 -8.59 38.40
CA SER A 353 9.40 -8.46 37.43
C SER A 353 10.19 -7.16 37.67
N ARG A 354 11.52 -7.20 37.47
CA ARG A 354 12.39 -6.00 37.54
C ARG A 354 11.88 -4.85 36.66
N ARG A 355 11.19 -5.18 35.55
CA ARG A 355 10.54 -4.25 34.60
C ARG A 355 9.49 -3.34 35.26
N ASN A 356 8.89 -3.74 36.38
CA ASN A 356 7.95 -2.91 37.15
C ASN A 356 8.63 -2.01 38.18
N ILE A 357 9.84 -2.35 38.65
CA ILE A 357 10.61 -1.52 39.60
C ILE A 357 11.34 -0.40 38.85
N LEU A 358 12.00 -0.72 37.73
CA LEU A 358 12.68 0.25 36.88
C LEU A 358 11.74 1.31 36.28
N LYS A 359 10.48 0.94 35.96
CA LYS A 359 9.47 1.86 35.41
C LYS A 359 9.08 3.04 36.31
N TYR A 360 9.35 2.98 37.62
CA TYR A 360 9.09 4.10 38.54
C TYR A 360 10.36 4.80 39.04
N ALA A 361 11.53 4.18 38.91
CA ALA A 361 12.79 4.76 39.35
C ALA A 361 13.27 5.92 38.46
N SER A 362 13.23 5.75 37.13
CA SER A 362 13.69 6.77 36.17
C SER A 362 12.88 8.06 36.23
N LEU A 363 11.56 7.95 36.37
CA LEU A 363 10.66 9.11 36.50
C LEU A 363 10.97 9.92 37.77
N GLY A 364 11.32 9.25 38.88
CA GLY A 364 11.73 9.90 40.13
C GLY A 364 13.02 10.70 40.04
N ILE A 365 14.02 10.18 39.29
CA ILE A 365 15.29 10.88 39.04
C ILE A 365 15.04 12.11 38.14
N ALA A 366 14.32 11.95 37.03
CA ALA A 366 13.99 13.07 36.13
C ALA A 366 13.24 14.21 36.85
N LEU A 367 12.21 13.87 37.66
CA LEU A 367 11.48 14.85 38.48
C LEU A 367 12.37 15.52 39.53
N SER A 368 13.30 14.77 40.14
CA SER A 368 14.25 15.32 41.12
C SER A 368 15.26 16.29 40.48
N CYS A 369 15.79 15.97 39.30
CA CYS A 369 16.69 16.86 38.56
C CYS A 369 15.98 18.14 38.10
N VAL A 370 14.72 18.04 37.61
CA VAL A 370 13.91 19.22 37.25
C VAL A 370 13.57 20.06 38.49
N ALA A 371 13.17 19.44 39.61
CA ALA A 371 12.92 20.14 40.86
C ALA A 371 14.19 20.84 41.41
N PHE A 372 15.36 20.21 41.28
CA PHE A 372 16.65 20.79 41.65
C PHE A 372 17.04 21.97 40.75
N ALA A 373 16.80 21.89 39.43
CA ALA A 373 17.04 23.00 38.51
C ALA A 373 16.11 24.20 38.80
N VAL A 374 14.82 23.95 39.03
CA VAL A 374 13.82 24.99 39.33
C VAL A 374 14.08 25.64 40.69
N SER A 375 14.42 24.87 41.73
CA SER A 375 14.65 25.41 43.08
C SER A 375 15.95 26.22 43.23
N ASN A 376 16.94 26.01 42.35
CA ASN A 376 18.18 26.79 42.34
C ASN A 376 18.13 28.07 41.47
N TRP A 377 17.02 28.34 40.76
CA TRP A 377 16.91 29.46 39.82
C TRP A 377 16.74 30.84 40.51
N LYS A 378 17.78 31.31 41.19
CA LYS A 378 17.77 32.59 41.93
C LYS A 378 18.03 33.83 41.05
N LYS A 379 16.99 34.28 40.34
CA LYS A 379 16.75 35.72 40.09
C LYS A 379 15.30 36.00 39.66
N LYS A 380 14.69 37.02 40.28
CA LYS A 380 13.47 37.69 39.77
C LYS A 380 13.83 38.46 38.48
N ASP A 381 12.94 38.68 37.51
CA ASP A 381 11.64 39.36 37.66
C ASP A 381 10.57 38.91 36.64
N TYR A 382 9.43 39.63 36.62
CA TYR A 382 8.20 39.33 35.89
C TYR A 382 8.37 38.99 34.39
N LEU A 383 8.07 37.73 34.04
CA LEU A 383 7.31 37.34 32.84
C LEU A 383 6.57 36.02 33.14
N SER A 384 5.48 35.73 32.42
CA SER A 384 4.38 34.91 32.98
C SER A 384 4.57 33.39 32.93
N THR A 385 3.85 32.69 33.81
CA THR A 385 3.75 31.23 33.91
C THR A 385 3.35 30.54 32.59
N VAL A 386 2.76 31.29 31.66
CA VAL A 386 2.43 30.81 30.31
C VAL A 386 3.67 30.33 29.57
N SER A 387 4.78 31.07 29.63
CA SER A 387 6.02 30.70 28.92
C SER A 387 6.63 29.40 29.47
N LEU A 388 6.53 29.16 30.78
CA LEU A 388 7.02 27.91 31.37
C LEU A 388 6.12 26.72 30.99
N ASN A 389 4.81 26.90 30.96
CA ASN A 389 3.88 25.86 30.52
C ASN A 389 3.99 25.56 29.01
N VAL A 390 4.30 26.57 28.17
CA VAL A 390 4.59 26.38 26.75
C VAL A 390 5.95 25.71 26.53
N ALA A 391 6.96 26.01 27.35
CA ALA A 391 8.22 25.29 27.32
C ALA A 391 8.04 23.81 27.75
N LEU A 392 7.26 23.57 28.81
CA LEU A 392 6.96 22.22 29.29
C LEU A 392 6.06 21.42 28.34
N SER A 393 5.10 22.04 27.63
CA SER A 393 4.33 21.33 26.60
C SER A 393 5.19 21.00 25.38
N LYS A 394 6.10 21.92 24.97
CA LYS A 394 7.12 21.60 23.95
C LYS A 394 8.04 20.45 24.38
N PHE A 395 8.47 20.41 25.65
CA PHE A 395 9.26 19.30 26.18
C PHE A 395 8.46 17.99 26.31
N ALA A 396 7.16 18.06 26.59
CA ALA A 396 6.28 16.88 26.54
C ALA A 396 6.19 16.31 25.12
N SER A 397 6.02 17.16 24.09
CA SER A 397 6.06 16.73 22.68
C SER A 397 7.45 16.29 22.18
N ILE A 398 8.52 16.44 22.97
CA ILE A 398 9.85 15.88 22.72
C ILE A 398 10.02 14.50 23.39
N LEU A 399 9.20 14.19 24.39
CA LEU A 399 9.14 12.89 25.07
C LEU A 399 8.08 11.95 24.48
N ASP A 400 7.22 12.45 23.59
CA ASP A 400 6.38 11.60 22.75
C ASP A 400 7.26 10.88 21.71
N VAL A 401 7.43 9.57 21.89
CA VAL A 401 8.31 8.69 21.08
C VAL A 401 7.87 8.62 19.60
N GLN A 402 6.64 9.04 19.34
CA GLN A 402 5.85 9.02 18.10
C GLN A 402 6.60 9.45 16.82
N ALA A 403 7.61 10.31 16.95
CA ALA A 403 8.21 11.01 15.81
C ALA A 403 9.61 10.51 15.40
N MET A 404 10.28 9.67 16.20
CA MET A 404 11.74 9.48 16.12
C MET A 404 12.28 8.76 14.87
N GLN A 405 11.45 8.03 14.11
CA GLN A 405 11.92 7.24 12.96
C GLN A 405 12.12 8.07 11.68
N TYR A 406 11.49 9.25 11.57
CA TYR A 406 11.54 10.11 10.37
C TYR A 406 11.82 11.59 10.67
N THR A 407 11.77 11.99 11.94
CA THR A 407 12.14 13.36 12.37
C THR A 407 13.66 13.50 12.35
N SER A 408 14.19 14.09 11.28
CA SER A 408 15.63 14.34 11.15
C SER A 408 16.15 15.25 12.27
N PRO A 409 17.47 15.26 12.55
CA PRO A 409 18.06 16.24 13.46
C PRO A 409 17.73 17.70 13.07
N LYS A 410 17.50 17.95 11.78
CA LYS A 410 17.01 19.24 11.26
C LYS A 410 15.56 19.51 11.67
N ALA A 411 14.67 18.53 11.61
CA ALA A 411 13.30 18.67 12.11
C ALA A 411 13.25 18.93 13.64
N ILE A 412 14.12 18.26 14.43
CA ILE A 412 14.28 18.55 15.87
C ILE A 412 14.79 19.99 16.08
N GLN A 413 15.77 20.44 15.29
CA GLN A 413 16.25 21.84 15.32
C GLN A 413 15.11 22.83 14.99
N ASN A 414 14.33 22.55 13.94
CA ASN A 414 13.19 23.35 13.49
C ASN A 414 12.09 23.45 14.58
N LEU A 415 11.87 22.39 15.37
CA LEU A 415 10.90 22.36 16.48
C LEU A 415 11.38 23.15 17.72
N LEU A 416 12.66 22.97 18.09
CA LEU A 416 13.29 23.60 19.25
C LEU A 416 13.47 25.11 19.05
N PHE A 417 14.15 25.51 17.97
CA PHE A 417 14.58 26.89 17.73
C PHE A 417 13.60 27.68 16.85
N GLY A 418 12.72 26.98 16.12
CA GLY A 418 11.72 27.57 15.25
C GLY A 418 12.24 27.85 13.83
N VAL A 419 11.47 27.44 12.83
CA VAL A 419 11.57 28.00 11.48
C VAL A 419 10.96 29.41 11.50
N SER A 420 11.51 30.33 10.71
CA SER A 420 10.85 31.62 10.47
C SER A 420 9.50 31.35 9.77
N ARG A 421 8.40 31.57 10.50
CA ARG A 421 7.04 31.37 10.01
C ARG A 421 6.32 32.72 9.98
N PRO A 422 5.56 33.05 8.92
CA PRO A 422 4.77 34.26 8.89
C PRO A 422 3.54 34.14 9.82
N THR A 423 2.98 35.28 10.21
CA THR A 423 1.93 35.33 11.24
C THR A 423 0.54 35.05 10.65
N PHE A 424 0.14 33.78 10.60
CA PHE A 424 -1.13 33.32 9.98
C PHE A 424 -2.45 33.79 10.66
N GLY A 425 -2.41 34.79 11.56
CA GLY A 425 -3.53 35.19 12.42
C GLY A 425 -4.86 35.44 11.69
N GLN A 426 -5.95 34.91 12.25
CA GLN A 426 -7.31 35.14 11.74
C GLN A 426 -7.83 36.51 12.22
N ASN A 427 -7.69 37.52 11.36
CA ASN A 427 -8.45 38.76 11.48
C ASN A 427 -9.70 38.66 10.57
N GLU A 428 -10.75 37.99 11.07
CA GLU A 428 -12.05 37.97 10.40
C GLU A 428 -12.57 39.41 10.23
N GLY A 429 -12.61 39.90 8.99
CA GLY A 429 -12.97 41.28 8.66
C GLY A 429 -11.86 42.14 8.02
N GLN A 430 -10.62 41.66 7.92
CA GLN A 430 -9.61 42.30 7.06
C GLN A 430 -9.83 41.89 5.58
N ALA A 431 -9.78 42.86 4.67
CA ALA A 431 -9.86 42.60 3.22
C ALA A 431 -8.65 41.78 2.74
N GLN A 432 -8.84 40.93 1.73
CA GLN A 432 -7.82 39.99 1.21
C GLN A 432 -6.47 40.69 0.92
N SER A 433 -6.51 41.86 0.27
CA SER A 433 -5.33 42.67 -0.04
C SER A 433 -4.50 43.05 1.20
N ALA A 434 -5.12 43.22 2.37
CA ALA A 434 -4.39 43.54 3.60
C ALA A 434 -3.63 42.34 4.18
N ARG A 435 -4.09 41.10 3.95
CA ARG A 435 -3.37 39.87 4.35
C ARG A 435 -2.25 39.55 3.37
N VAL A 436 -2.51 39.69 2.07
CA VAL A 436 -1.48 39.57 1.02
C VAL A 436 -0.35 40.59 1.25
N GLN A 437 -0.68 41.86 1.56
CA GLN A 437 0.34 42.86 1.88
C GLN A 437 1.15 42.55 3.14
N GLN A 438 0.57 41.90 4.16
CA GLN A 438 1.33 41.42 5.33
C GLN A 438 2.36 40.36 4.93
N PHE A 439 2.00 39.44 4.01
CA PHE A 439 2.94 38.46 3.48
C PHE A 439 3.99 39.08 2.54
N VAL A 440 3.64 40.10 1.73
CA VAL A 440 4.63 40.87 0.93
C VAL A 440 5.67 41.51 1.84
N ASN A 441 5.24 42.14 2.94
CA ASN A 441 6.13 42.77 3.92
C ASN A 441 7.01 41.72 4.64
N TYR A 442 6.48 40.53 4.91
CA TYR A 442 7.25 39.40 5.46
C TYR A 442 8.32 38.89 4.48
N ILE A 443 7.99 38.71 3.19
CA ILE A 443 8.96 38.29 2.17
C ILE A 443 10.07 39.33 2.01
N ALA A 444 9.73 40.63 2.05
CA ALA A 444 10.69 41.72 2.02
C ALA A 444 11.69 41.66 3.20
N ASP A 445 11.22 41.33 4.41
CA ASP A 445 12.05 41.15 5.61
C ASP A 445 12.92 39.88 5.53
N VAL A 446 12.37 38.76 5.07
CA VAL A 446 13.13 37.51 4.83
C VAL A 446 14.26 37.72 3.82
N GLU A 447 14.00 38.45 2.73
CA GLU A 447 15.02 38.81 1.74
C GLU A 447 16.06 39.80 2.30
N ALA A 448 15.62 40.85 3.00
CA ALA A 448 16.50 41.87 3.57
C ALA A 448 17.47 41.34 4.66
N ARG A 449 17.06 40.31 5.41
CA ARG A 449 17.91 39.61 6.39
C ARG A 449 19.04 38.81 5.74
N GLY A 450 18.87 38.38 4.48
CA GLY A 450 19.84 37.56 3.74
C GLY A 450 20.06 36.13 4.27
N SER A 451 19.55 35.78 5.45
CA SER A 451 19.80 34.52 6.17
C SER A 451 18.79 33.39 5.87
N ALA A 452 17.99 33.51 4.80
CA ALA A 452 17.02 32.50 4.42
C ALA A 452 17.72 31.19 3.99
N GLN A 453 17.21 30.04 4.42
CA GLN A 453 17.76 28.75 4.00
C GLN A 453 17.62 28.59 2.47
N ILE A 454 18.73 28.32 1.78
CA ILE A 454 18.67 27.88 0.39
C ILE A 454 18.20 26.43 0.38
N VAL A 455 17.23 26.12 -0.47
CA VAL A 455 16.71 24.75 -0.65
C VAL A 455 17.79 23.90 -1.36
N PRO A 456 17.98 22.63 -0.97
CA PRO A 456 18.84 21.70 -1.69
C PRO A 456 18.47 21.58 -3.17
N GLU A 457 19.44 21.16 -3.99
CA GLU A 457 19.11 20.74 -5.36
C GLU A 457 18.51 19.32 -5.32
N PHE A 458 17.63 18.98 -6.26
CA PHE A 458 17.11 17.61 -6.37
C PHE A 458 18.27 16.65 -6.70
N PRO A 459 18.41 15.50 -6.02
CA PRO A 459 19.44 14.52 -6.36
C PRO A 459 19.29 14.06 -7.81
N SER A 460 20.39 14.09 -8.56
CA SER A 460 20.42 13.91 -10.03
C SER A 460 20.08 12.50 -10.54
N ARG A 461 19.64 11.61 -9.65
CA ARG A 461 19.23 10.23 -9.93
C ARG A 461 17.81 9.91 -9.47
N LEU A 462 17.06 10.87 -8.91
CA LEU A 462 15.64 10.62 -8.58
C LEU A 462 14.83 10.48 -9.88
N ASP A 463 13.90 9.54 -9.89
CA ASP A 463 12.93 9.39 -10.96
C ASP A 463 11.84 10.49 -10.90
N TRP A 464 11.32 10.84 -12.08
CA TRP A 464 10.29 11.87 -12.23
C TRP A 464 9.08 11.35 -13.01
N ILE A 465 7.93 11.90 -12.66
CA ILE A 465 6.62 11.64 -13.26
C ILE A 465 6.03 12.98 -13.74
N ASN A 466 5.22 12.95 -14.80
CA ASN A 466 4.65 14.11 -15.50
C ASN A 466 5.65 15.07 -16.17
N THR A 467 6.96 14.85 -16.07
CA THR A 467 8.02 15.66 -16.69
C THR A 467 9.35 14.90 -16.77
N ALA A 468 10.34 15.47 -17.47
CA ALA A 468 11.73 15.02 -17.40
C ALA A 468 12.45 15.62 -16.16
N PRO A 469 13.53 15.02 -15.65
CA PRO A 469 14.16 15.47 -14.39
C PRO A 469 14.52 16.96 -14.36
N LEU A 470 13.92 17.68 -13.39
CA LEU A 470 14.07 19.13 -13.24
C LEU A 470 15.17 19.48 -12.22
N GLN A 471 15.87 20.59 -12.47
CA GLN A 471 16.81 21.18 -11.51
C GLN A 471 16.26 22.50 -10.97
N LEU A 472 16.16 22.62 -9.65
CA LEU A 472 15.64 23.78 -8.93
C LEU A 472 16.39 25.07 -9.30
N ARG A 473 17.71 25.00 -9.46
CA ARG A 473 18.57 26.18 -9.73
C ARG A 473 18.65 26.58 -11.21
N LYS A 474 18.09 25.79 -12.11
CA LYS A 474 18.18 25.97 -13.57
C LYS A 474 16.80 26.03 -14.23
N ASP A 475 15.98 25.00 -14.05
CA ASP A 475 14.71 24.81 -14.75
C ASP A 475 13.52 25.42 -13.99
N LEU A 476 13.62 25.49 -12.64
CA LEU A 476 12.66 26.20 -11.78
C LEU A 476 13.10 27.62 -11.40
N LYS A 477 14.26 28.06 -11.89
CA LYS A 477 14.77 29.42 -11.67
C LYS A 477 13.78 30.45 -12.23
N GLY A 478 13.60 31.57 -11.53
CA GLY A 478 12.65 32.61 -11.96
C GLY A 478 11.19 32.32 -11.56
N LYS A 479 10.90 31.21 -10.85
CA LYS A 479 9.53 30.83 -10.49
C LYS A 479 9.30 30.83 -8.98
N VAL A 480 8.08 31.11 -8.56
CA VAL A 480 7.61 30.74 -7.21
C VAL A 480 7.27 29.26 -7.24
N VAL A 481 7.95 28.43 -6.45
CA VAL A 481 7.74 26.98 -6.41
C VAL A 481 7.04 26.60 -5.12
N LEU A 482 5.98 25.80 -5.22
CA LEU A 482 5.36 25.11 -4.10
C LEU A 482 5.81 23.65 -4.12
N LEU A 483 6.71 23.27 -3.21
CA LEU A 483 7.02 21.86 -2.96
C LEU A 483 5.94 21.29 -2.03
N ASP A 484 5.31 20.19 -2.43
CA ASP A 484 4.39 19.42 -1.58
C ASP A 484 5.06 18.12 -1.14
N PHE A 485 5.28 17.95 0.17
CA PHE A 485 5.83 16.73 0.75
C PHE A 485 4.69 15.79 1.12
N TRP A 486 4.42 14.83 0.23
CA TRP A 486 3.24 13.97 0.26
C TRP A 486 3.61 12.48 0.14
N THR A 487 2.67 11.60 0.46
CA THR A 487 2.73 10.15 0.20
C THR A 487 1.33 9.66 -0.12
N TYR A 488 1.15 8.74 -1.07
CA TYR A 488 -0.18 8.45 -1.61
C TYR A 488 -1.04 7.53 -0.75
N CYS A 489 -0.49 6.89 0.28
CA CYS A 489 -1.26 6.15 1.27
C CYS A 489 -2.10 7.06 2.17
N CYS A 490 -1.62 8.28 2.44
CA CYS A 490 -2.11 9.10 3.54
C CYS A 490 -3.33 9.94 3.13
N ILE A 491 -4.45 9.73 3.83
CA ILE A 491 -5.71 10.44 3.55
C ILE A 491 -5.58 11.97 3.68
N ASN A 492 -4.72 12.44 4.59
CA ASN A 492 -4.41 13.87 4.75
C ASN A 492 -3.70 14.47 3.51
N CYS A 493 -2.96 13.65 2.74
CA CYS A 493 -2.37 14.06 1.47
C CYS A 493 -3.41 14.08 0.34
N MET A 494 -4.28 13.06 0.25
CA MET A 494 -5.37 13.04 -0.73
C MET A 494 -6.26 14.29 -0.62
N HIS A 495 -6.59 14.69 0.62
CA HIS A 495 -7.41 15.87 0.91
C HIS A 495 -6.84 17.22 0.46
N VAL A 496 -5.54 17.32 0.16
CA VAL A 496 -4.93 18.59 -0.32
C VAL A 496 -4.73 18.63 -1.83
N LEU A 497 -4.93 17.53 -2.56
CA LEU A 497 -4.86 17.56 -4.02
C LEU A 497 -5.89 18.55 -4.65
N PRO A 498 -7.13 18.69 -4.12
CA PRO A 498 -8.05 19.76 -4.55
C PRO A 498 -7.67 21.18 -4.09
N ASP A 499 -6.76 21.32 -3.11
CA ASP A 499 -6.16 22.63 -2.75
C ASP A 499 -5.07 22.99 -3.78
N LEU A 500 -4.25 22.03 -4.21
CA LEU A 500 -3.18 22.21 -5.18
C LEU A 500 -3.71 22.46 -6.60
N ASP A 501 -4.68 21.66 -7.07
CA ASP A 501 -5.36 21.84 -8.35
C ASP A 501 -5.99 23.24 -8.49
N TYR A 502 -6.55 23.77 -7.39
CA TYR A 502 -7.07 25.15 -7.34
C TYR A 502 -5.95 26.18 -7.57
N LEU A 503 -4.79 26.01 -6.94
CA LEU A 503 -3.63 26.91 -7.10
C LEU A 503 -3.04 26.82 -8.52
N GLU A 504 -2.85 25.60 -9.04
CA GLU A 504 -2.43 25.37 -10.43
C GLU A 504 -3.38 26.10 -11.41
N LYS A 505 -4.70 25.95 -11.25
CA LYS A 505 -5.69 26.61 -12.11
C LYS A 505 -5.74 28.13 -11.94
N LYS A 506 -5.54 28.67 -10.74
CA LYS A 506 -5.50 30.13 -10.47
C LYS A 506 -4.24 30.80 -11.04
N TYR A 507 -3.10 30.11 -10.96
CA TYR A 507 -1.78 30.66 -11.30
C TYR A 507 -1.16 30.12 -12.59
N LYS A 508 -1.87 29.32 -13.40
CA LYS A 508 -1.38 28.70 -14.66
C LYS A 508 -0.67 29.63 -15.65
N ASP A 509 -1.08 30.90 -15.72
CA ASP A 509 -0.56 31.92 -16.66
C ASP A 509 0.51 32.81 -15.99
N GLN A 510 0.92 32.47 -14.77
CA GLN A 510 1.87 33.19 -13.93
C GLN A 510 3.13 32.32 -13.70
N PRO A 511 4.27 32.92 -13.31
CA PRO A 511 5.53 32.22 -13.05
C PRO A 511 5.52 31.44 -11.72
N PHE A 512 4.59 30.50 -11.61
CA PHE A 512 4.34 29.62 -10.48
C PHE A 512 4.37 28.15 -10.91
N THR A 513 4.73 27.24 -10.01
CA THR A 513 4.55 25.80 -10.23
C THR A 513 4.45 25.02 -8.92
N VAL A 514 3.75 23.89 -8.95
CA VAL A 514 3.75 22.88 -7.88
C VAL A 514 4.74 21.77 -8.26
N VAL A 515 5.43 21.21 -7.28
CA VAL A 515 6.21 19.96 -7.45
C VAL A 515 5.88 19.04 -6.28
N GLY A 516 5.30 17.87 -6.57
CA GLY A 516 5.03 16.83 -5.58
C GLY A 516 6.32 16.07 -5.24
N VAL A 517 6.89 16.32 -4.07
CA VAL A 517 8.04 15.61 -3.52
C VAL A 517 7.54 14.37 -2.78
N HIS A 518 7.35 13.29 -3.54
CA HIS A 518 6.76 12.05 -3.02
C HIS A 518 7.74 11.38 -2.04
N SER A 519 7.38 11.41 -0.76
CA SER A 519 8.21 11.00 0.38
C SER A 519 7.59 9.77 1.05
N ALA A 520 7.91 8.59 0.52
CA ALA A 520 7.23 7.31 0.76
C ALA A 520 7.18 6.85 2.23
N LYS A 521 5.99 6.65 2.81
CA LYS A 521 5.84 6.06 4.17
C LYS A 521 6.14 4.55 4.16
N PHE A 522 5.55 3.81 3.22
CA PHE A 522 5.67 2.36 3.08
C PHE A 522 6.67 1.97 1.97
N ASP A 523 7.19 0.75 2.01
CA ASP A 523 8.18 0.30 1.02
C ASP A 523 7.63 0.19 -0.41
N ASN A 524 6.37 -0.24 -0.59
CA ASN A 524 5.69 -0.22 -1.88
C ASN A 524 5.64 1.19 -2.50
N GLU A 525 5.43 2.23 -1.69
CA GLU A 525 5.33 3.60 -2.19
C GLU A 525 6.67 4.17 -2.71
N LYS A 526 7.78 3.43 -2.56
CA LYS A 526 9.07 3.77 -3.17
C LYS A 526 9.17 3.33 -4.64
N ASP A 527 8.32 2.40 -5.07
CA ASP A 527 8.30 1.89 -6.45
C ASP A 527 7.67 2.91 -7.40
N LEU A 528 8.38 3.21 -8.50
CA LEU A 528 7.95 4.24 -9.45
C LEU A 528 6.63 3.89 -10.17
N GLU A 529 6.35 2.62 -10.42
CA GLU A 529 5.07 2.20 -11.01
C GLU A 529 3.94 2.34 -10.00
N ALA A 530 4.20 2.12 -8.71
CA ALA A 530 3.21 2.31 -7.65
C ALA A 530 2.83 3.80 -7.53
N ILE A 531 3.83 4.70 -7.53
CA ILE A 531 3.61 6.17 -7.59
C ILE A 531 2.92 6.59 -8.90
N ARG A 532 3.29 6.01 -10.06
CA ARG A 532 2.61 6.29 -11.35
C ARG A 532 1.14 5.89 -11.30
N ASN A 533 0.81 4.72 -10.77
CA ASN A 533 -0.58 4.30 -10.59
C ASN A 533 -1.30 5.21 -9.57
N ALA A 534 -0.62 5.75 -8.55
CA ALA A 534 -1.19 6.79 -7.68
C ALA A 534 -1.47 8.11 -8.42
N VAL A 535 -0.52 8.63 -9.22
CA VAL A 535 -0.72 9.82 -10.06
C VAL A 535 -1.90 9.64 -11.03
N LEU A 536 -2.02 8.46 -11.65
CA LEU A 536 -3.13 8.12 -12.55
C LEU A 536 -4.48 7.91 -11.85
N ARG A 537 -4.48 7.44 -10.59
CA ARG A 537 -5.67 7.40 -9.74
C ARG A 537 -6.09 8.80 -9.34
N TYR A 538 -5.18 9.61 -8.83
CA TYR A 538 -5.50 10.91 -8.23
C TYR A 538 -5.60 12.06 -9.24
N ASP A 539 -5.34 11.80 -10.54
CA ASP A 539 -5.39 12.74 -11.68
C ASP A 539 -4.35 13.88 -11.65
N ILE A 540 -3.30 13.70 -10.83
CA ILE A 540 -2.24 14.70 -10.55
C ILE A 540 -1.57 15.18 -11.85
N THR A 541 -1.55 16.51 -12.05
CA THR A 541 -1.03 17.17 -13.28
C THR A 541 0.33 17.82 -13.13
N HIS A 542 0.74 18.18 -11.92
CA HIS A 542 2.04 18.79 -11.67
C HIS A 542 3.19 17.75 -11.77
N PRO A 543 4.44 18.20 -11.97
CA PRO A 543 5.64 17.38 -11.78
C PRO A 543 5.63 16.65 -10.43
N VAL A 544 5.98 15.38 -10.44
CA VAL A 544 6.20 14.58 -9.22
C VAL A 544 7.62 13.99 -9.28
N VAL A 545 8.33 14.03 -8.17
CA VAL A 545 9.66 13.42 -8.00
C VAL A 545 9.60 12.36 -6.91
N ASN A 546 10.23 11.20 -7.15
CA ASN A 546 10.32 10.12 -6.18
C ASN A 546 11.48 10.39 -5.19
N ASP A 547 11.17 11.01 -4.05
CA ASP A 547 12.06 11.12 -2.88
C ASP A 547 11.76 10.00 -1.87
N GLY A 548 11.63 8.75 -2.36
CA GLY A 548 11.27 7.58 -1.56
C GLY A 548 12.23 7.25 -0.41
N ASP A 549 13.48 7.72 -0.50
CA ASP A 549 14.46 7.66 0.59
C ASP A 549 14.40 8.88 1.55
N MET A 550 13.52 9.87 1.31
CA MET A 550 13.29 11.07 2.11
C MET A 550 14.51 12.01 2.27
N TYR A 551 15.30 12.23 1.21
CA TYR A 551 16.45 13.13 1.27
C TYR A 551 16.03 14.60 1.44
N LEU A 552 15.17 15.13 0.56
CA LEU A 552 14.71 16.52 0.62
C LEU A 552 13.88 16.78 1.88
N TRP A 553 13.07 15.79 2.29
CA TRP A 553 12.31 15.80 3.54
C TRP A 553 13.23 16.01 4.76
N ARG A 554 14.31 15.22 4.88
CA ARG A 554 15.23 15.31 6.02
C ARG A 554 16.04 16.61 6.02
N GLU A 555 16.50 17.08 4.85
CA GLU A 555 17.29 18.32 4.69
C GLU A 555 16.50 19.60 4.95
N LEU A 556 15.21 19.63 4.59
CA LEU A 556 14.32 20.73 4.94
C LEU A 556 13.76 20.60 6.37
N GLY A 557 13.98 19.47 7.04
CA GLY A 557 13.51 19.20 8.40
C GLY A 557 11.98 19.13 8.48
N VAL A 558 11.37 18.40 7.54
CA VAL A 558 9.95 18.05 7.51
C VAL A 558 9.68 16.94 8.54
N SER A 559 8.45 16.89 9.07
CA SER A 559 8.04 15.93 10.11
C SER A 559 6.55 15.58 10.10
N SER A 560 5.87 15.76 8.96
CA SER A 560 4.41 15.59 8.86
C SER A 560 3.94 15.52 7.41
N TRP A 561 3.00 14.63 7.10
CA TRP A 561 2.33 14.54 5.81
C TRP A 561 0.93 15.20 5.88
N PRO A 562 0.53 16.05 4.92
CA PRO A 562 1.39 16.75 3.96
C PRO A 562 2.20 17.88 4.63
N THR A 563 3.26 18.34 3.99
CA THR A 563 3.93 19.61 4.33
C THR A 563 4.30 20.38 3.08
N PHE A 564 3.93 21.65 3.05
CA PHE A 564 4.23 22.58 1.96
C PHE A 564 5.48 23.40 2.25
N ALA A 565 6.36 23.54 1.26
CA ALA A 565 7.50 24.47 1.31
C ALA A 565 7.44 25.44 0.12
N ILE A 566 7.31 26.73 0.41
CA ILE A 566 7.24 27.79 -0.60
C ILE A 566 8.67 28.31 -0.86
N VAL A 567 9.09 28.29 -2.11
CA VAL A 567 10.46 28.62 -2.56
C VAL A 567 10.45 29.80 -3.51
N SER A 568 11.42 30.70 -3.36
CA SER A 568 11.55 31.91 -4.17
C SER A 568 12.17 31.63 -5.55
N PRO A 569 12.04 32.58 -6.51
CA PRO A 569 12.73 32.57 -7.81
C PRO A 569 14.25 32.40 -7.79
N SER A 570 14.89 32.50 -6.61
CA SER A 570 16.33 32.31 -6.38
C SER A 570 16.67 31.06 -5.55
N GLY A 571 15.69 30.19 -5.26
CA GLY A 571 15.89 28.95 -4.50
C GLY A 571 15.91 29.12 -2.97
N LYS A 572 15.44 30.26 -2.44
CA LYS A 572 15.33 30.50 -0.98
C LYS A 572 14.01 29.94 -0.45
N LEU A 573 14.05 29.25 0.68
CA LEU A 573 12.87 28.84 1.44
C LEU A 573 12.22 30.07 2.10
N LEU A 574 10.95 30.34 1.76
CA LEU A 574 10.19 31.48 2.26
C LEU A 574 9.27 31.11 3.43
N ALA A 575 8.63 29.94 3.36
CA ALA A 575 7.74 29.43 4.40
C ALA A 575 7.65 27.90 4.34
N GLN A 576 7.37 27.29 5.49
CA GLN A 576 6.91 25.90 5.61
C GLN A 576 5.56 25.86 6.33
N ILE A 577 4.62 25.09 5.80
CA ILE A 577 3.25 24.97 6.32
C ILE A 577 2.87 23.49 6.38
N ALA A 578 2.57 22.99 7.57
CA ALA A 578 2.22 21.59 7.81
C ALA A 578 0.71 21.35 7.90
N GLY A 579 0.29 20.16 7.46
CA GLY A 579 -1.07 19.64 7.57
C GLY A 579 -2.02 20.13 6.49
N GLU A 580 -3.18 19.49 6.43
CA GLU A 580 -4.26 19.79 5.49
C GLU A 580 -5.06 21.06 5.84
N GLY A 581 -6.00 21.45 4.97
CA GLY A 581 -6.88 22.62 5.15
C GLY A 581 -6.18 23.97 4.92
N ARG A 582 -5.11 23.99 4.13
CA ARG A 582 -4.19 25.12 3.98
C ARG A 582 -4.41 25.99 2.76
N ARG A 583 -5.37 25.68 1.87
CA ARG A 583 -5.65 26.42 0.62
C ARG A 583 -5.44 27.92 0.71
N LYS A 584 -6.07 28.61 1.68
CA LYS A 584 -5.97 30.07 1.81
C LYS A 584 -4.60 30.56 2.29
N ASP A 585 -3.96 29.84 3.20
CA ASP A 585 -2.61 30.18 3.66
C ASP A 585 -1.60 30.08 2.51
N LEU A 586 -1.74 29.06 1.65
CA LEU A 586 -0.95 28.89 0.44
C LEU A 586 -1.27 29.97 -0.60
N ASP A 587 -2.55 30.21 -0.87
CA ASP A 587 -3.05 31.16 -1.87
C ASP A 587 -2.56 32.60 -1.59
N ASP A 588 -2.75 33.09 -0.35
CA ASP A 588 -2.32 34.44 0.04
C ASP A 588 -0.78 34.61 -0.01
N LEU A 589 0.00 33.54 0.25
CA LEU A 589 1.46 33.57 0.22
C LEU A 589 2.03 33.46 -1.20
N VAL A 590 1.41 32.66 -2.08
CA VAL A 590 1.77 32.59 -3.51
C VAL A 590 1.45 33.92 -4.20
N GLU A 591 0.29 34.52 -3.92
CA GLU A 591 -0.06 35.87 -4.39
C GLU A 591 0.97 36.91 -3.96
N ALA A 592 1.35 36.91 -2.68
CA ALA A 592 2.35 37.82 -2.12
C ALA A 592 3.74 37.64 -2.73
N ALA A 593 4.18 36.40 -2.98
CA ALA A 593 5.46 36.12 -3.60
C ALA A 593 5.50 36.59 -5.06
N LEU A 594 4.44 36.30 -5.84
CA LEU A 594 4.35 36.71 -7.24
C LEU A 594 4.31 38.24 -7.39
N LEU A 595 3.60 38.94 -6.50
CA LEU A 595 3.62 40.41 -6.43
C LEU A 595 5.03 40.94 -6.09
N PHE A 596 5.62 40.47 -5.00
CA PHE A 596 6.91 40.98 -4.52
C PHE A 596 8.04 40.77 -5.53
N TYR A 597 8.14 39.59 -6.14
CA TYR A 597 9.19 39.30 -7.13
C TYR A 597 8.88 39.87 -8.52
N GLY A 598 7.60 40.15 -8.82
CA GLY A 598 7.19 40.91 -10.00
C GLY A 598 7.74 42.34 -9.96
N GLU A 599 7.63 43.02 -8.81
CA GLU A 599 8.27 44.33 -8.58
C GLU A 599 9.81 44.31 -8.62
N LYS A 600 10.45 43.13 -8.68
CA LYS A 600 11.90 42.97 -8.83
C LYS A 600 12.33 42.58 -10.25
N GLU A 601 11.39 42.34 -11.16
CA GLU A 601 11.66 41.91 -12.54
C GLU A 601 12.51 40.62 -12.64
N ILE A 602 12.50 39.75 -11.62
CA ILE A 602 13.28 38.50 -11.58
C ILE A 602 12.48 37.24 -11.96
N LEU A 603 11.24 37.41 -12.39
CA LEU A 603 10.33 36.31 -12.68
C LEU A 603 10.42 35.83 -14.14
N ASP A 604 10.35 34.52 -14.35
CA ASP A 604 10.41 33.87 -15.67
C ASP A 604 9.13 33.06 -15.94
N SER A 605 8.34 33.52 -16.92
CA SER A 605 7.07 32.92 -17.34
C SER A 605 7.22 31.78 -18.37
N THR A 606 8.45 31.39 -18.74
CA THR A 606 8.70 30.26 -19.67
C THR A 606 8.06 28.97 -19.14
N PRO A 607 7.10 28.33 -19.84
CA PRO A 607 6.42 27.13 -19.35
C PRO A 607 7.38 25.94 -19.16
N LEU A 608 7.08 25.07 -18.19
CA LEU A 608 7.82 23.82 -17.99
C LEU A 608 7.41 22.76 -19.05
N PRO A 609 8.35 21.90 -19.49
CA PRO A 609 8.04 20.78 -20.37
C PRO A 609 7.34 19.66 -19.59
N LEU A 610 6.00 19.63 -19.63
CA LEU A 610 5.19 18.56 -19.05
C LEU A 610 4.87 17.47 -20.08
N THR A 611 4.82 16.23 -19.61
CA THR A 611 4.44 15.02 -20.37
C THR A 611 3.63 14.14 -19.43
N LEU A 612 2.31 14.35 -19.39
CA LEU A 612 1.45 13.76 -18.36
C LEU A 612 1.23 12.26 -18.57
N GLU A 613 1.30 11.47 -17.50
CA GLU A 613 1.10 10.02 -17.57
C GLU A 613 -0.29 9.66 -18.12
N LYS A 614 -1.31 10.46 -17.76
CA LYS A 614 -2.72 10.23 -18.14
C LYS A 614 -3.02 10.42 -19.63
N ASP A 615 -2.12 11.06 -20.37
CA ASP A 615 -2.19 11.20 -21.83
C ASP A 615 -1.42 10.08 -22.56
N ASN A 616 -0.63 9.27 -21.84
CA ASN A 616 0.29 8.28 -22.41
C ASN A 616 -0.02 6.82 -22.03
N ASP A 617 -0.70 6.55 -20.91
CA ASP A 617 -1.06 5.18 -20.51
C ASP A 617 -2.23 4.61 -21.35
N PRO A 618 -2.01 3.54 -22.14
CA PRO A 618 -3.04 2.96 -23.01
C PRO A 618 -4.17 2.25 -22.24
N ARG A 619 -3.92 1.78 -21.00
CA ARG A 619 -4.93 1.09 -20.17
C ARG A 619 -6.18 1.95 -19.98
N LEU A 620 -5.97 3.26 -19.85
CA LEU A 620 -6.98 4.29 -19.62
C LEU A 620 -7.97 4.51 -20.79
N LEU A 621 -7.68 3.93 -21.97
CA LEU A 621 -8.51 4.07 -23.16
C LEU A 621 -9.27 2.79 -23.54
N THR A 622 -8.82 1.62 -23.05
CA THR A 622 -9.32 0.31 -23.51
C THR A 622 -9.89 -0.57 -22.41
N SER A 623 -9.52 -0.35 -21.14
CA SER A 623 -9.95 -1.21 -20.03
C SER A 623 -11.45 -1.03 -19.73
N PRO A 624 -12.25 -2.11 -19.55
CA PRO A 624 -13.66 -2.00 -19.16
C PRO A 624 -13.87 -1.33 -17.80
N LEU A 625 -12.93 -1.49 -16.87
CA LEU A 625 -12.88 -0.83 -15.56
C LEU A 625 -11.64 0.07 -15.45
N LYS A 626 -11.64 1.02 -14.52
CA LYS A 626 -10.47 1.86 -14.21
C LYS A 626 -10.34 2.00 -12.70
N PHE A 627 -9.29 1.40 -12.15
CA PHE A 627 -9.00 1.33 -10.71
C PHE A 627 -10.23 0.94 -9.85
N PRO A 628 -10.80 -0.27 -10.05
CA PRO A 628 -11.94 -0.73 -9.26
C PRO A 628 -11.54 -0.93 -7.79
N GLY A 629 -12.25 -0.30 -6.87
CA GLY A 629 -11.90 -0.29 -5.45
C GLY A 629 -12.52 -1.41 -4.62
N LYS A 630 -13.84 -1.59 -4.72
CA LYS A 630 -14.63 -2.46 -3.83
C LYS A 630 -15.71 -3.25 -4.58
N LEU A 631 -16.18 -4.31 -3.94
CA LEU A 631 -17.16 -5.26 -4.48
C LEU A 631 -18.28 -5.52 -3.47
N ALA A 632 -19.47 -5.85 -3.97
CA ALA A 632 -20.57 -6.46 -3.20
C ALA A 632 -21.26 -7.54 -4.05
N VAL A 633 -22.08 -8.41 -3.45
CA VAL A 633 -22.78 -9.49 -4.16
C VAL A 633 -24.24 -9.63 -3.74
N ASP A 634 -25.08 -10.03 -4.69
CA ASP A 634 -26.38 -10.68 -4.45
C ASP A 634 -26.30 -12.14 -4.91
N LEU A 635 -26.11 -13.04 -3.95
CA LEU A 635 -25.99 -14.48 -4.22
C LEU A 635 -27.32 -15.16 -4.55
N LEU A 636 -28.46 -14.52 -4.27
CA LEU A 636 -29.78 -15.07 -4.57
C LEU A 636 -30.21 -14.75 -6.00
N ASN A 637 -29.82 -13.58 -6.51
CA ASN A 637 -30.15 -13.12 -7.87
C ASN A 637 -28.94 -13.15 -8.84
N ASN A 638 -27.88 -13.86 -8.47
CA ASN A 638 -26.61 -13.99 -9.23
C ASN A 638 -26.04 -12.64 -9.71
N LYS A 639 -25.73 -11.71 -8.79
CA LYS A 639 -25.13 -10.40 -9.13
C LYS A 639 -23.81 -10.13 -8.41
N LEU A 640 -22.89 -9.51 -9.14
CA LEU A 640 -21.70 -8.82 -8.65
C LEU A 640 -21.86 -7.32 -8.88
N PHE A 641 -21.74 -6.54 -7.81
CA PHE A 641 -21.65 -5.08 -7.86
C PHE A 641 -20.18 -4.67 -7.75
N ILE A 642 -19.73 -3.78 -8.64
CA ILE A 642 -18.34 -3.33 -8.76
C ILE A 642 -18.30 -1.81 -8.64
N ALA A 643 -17.51 -1.29 -7.70
CA ALA A 643 -17.19 0.14 -7.65
C ALA A 643 -16.08 0.42 -8.66
N ASP A 644 -16.45 0.92 -9.84
CA ASP A 644 -15.54 1.25 -10.95
C ASP A 644 -15.01 2.67 -10.72
N SER A 645 -14.18 2.80 -9.67
CA SER A 645 -13.99 4.05 -8.93
C SER A 645 -13.53 5.21 -9.81
N ASN A 646 -12.50 5.04 -10.63
CA ASN A 646 -12.00 6.10 -11.51
C ASN A 646 -12.74 6.23 -12.85
N HIS A 647 -13.83 5.47 -13.04
CA HIS A 647 -14.89 5.78 -14.01
C HIS A 647 -16.14 6.39 -13.34
N ASN A 648 -16.10 6.69 -12.03
CA ASN A 648 -17.15 7.37 -11.27
C ASN A 648 -18.55 6.73 -11.39
N ARG A 649 -18.59 5.39 -11.45
CA ARG A 649 -19.82 4.61 -11.64
C ARG A 649 -19.81 3.32 -10.81
N ILE A 650 -20.99 2.74 -10.63
CA ILE A 650 -21.16 1.36 -10.20
C ILE A 650 -21.50 0.51 -11.42
N VAL A 651 -20.75 -0.57 -11.64
CA VAL A 651 -21.03 -1.58 -12.68
C VAL A 651 -21.66 -2.80 -12.02
N VAL A 652 -22.69 -3.38 -12.64
CA VAL A 652 -23.33 -4.60 -12.19
C VAL A 652 -23.19 -5.68 -13.26
N THR A 653 -22.69 -6.82 -12.84
CA THR A 653 -22.53 -8.04 -13.64
C THR A 653 -23.20 -9.22 -12.94
N ASP A 654 -23.27 -10.39 -13.57
CA ASP A 654 -23.45 -11.64 -12.85
C ASP A 654 -22.12 -12.17 -12.27
N LEU A 655 -22.14 -13.27 -11.50
CA LEU A 655 -20.92 -13.84 -10.93
C LEU A 655 -20.00 -14.48 -12.00
N GLU A 656 -20.46 -14.59 -13.24
CA GLU A 656 -19.74 -15.10 -14.41
C GLU A 656 -19.12 -13.96 -15.26
N GLY A 657 -19.37 -12.70 -14.88
CA GLY A 657 -18.82 -11.49 -15.51
C GLY A 657 -19.69 -10.88 -16.62
N ASN A 658 -20.90 -11.40 -16.88
CA ASN A 658 -21.79 -10.84 -17.90
C ASN A 658 -22.45 -9.55 -17.41
N PHE A 659 -22.45 -8.50 -18.22
CA PHE A 659 -23.03 -7.20 -17.89
C PHE A 659 -24.55 -7.25 -17.70
N VAL A 660 -25.02 -6.61 -16.62
CA VAL A 660 -26.45 -6.50 -16.26
C VAL A 660 -26.93 -5.06 -16.34
N VAL A 661 -26.27 -4.12 -15.66
CA VAL A 661 -26.62 -2.69 -15.63
C VAL A 661 -25.44 -1.84 -15.13
N GLN A 662 -25.46 -0.53 -15.37
CA GLN A 662 -24.54 0.43 -14.73
C GLN A 662 -25.34 1.57 -14.09
N ILE A 663 -24.73 2.25 -13.12
CA ILE A 663 -25.28 3.41 -12.41
C ILE A 663 -24.18 4.48 -12.40
N GLY A 664 -24.46 5.67 -12.94
CA GLY A 664 -23.43 6.68 -13.23
C GLY A 664 -23.03 6.74 -14.70
N SER A 665 -23.99 6.62 -15.63
CA SER A 665 -23.72 6.43 -17.07
C SER A 665 -22.89 7.53 -17.76
N THR A 666 -22.72 8.70 -17.16
CA THR A 666 -21.87 9.77 -17.72
C THR A 666 -20.38 9.59 -17.44
N GLY A 667 -20.02 8.89 -16.36
CA GLY A 667 -18.66 8.83 -15.81
C GLY A 667 -18.08 10.16 -15.28
N GLU A 668 -18.93 11.18 -15.13
CA GLU A 668 -18.53 12.52 -14.66
C GLU A 668 -18.49 12.56 -13.12
N GLU A 669 -17.47 13.22 -12.56
CA GLU A 669 -17.32 13.43 -11.11
C GLU A 669 -18.42 14.37 -10.57
N GLY A 670 -19.09 13.98 -9.48
CA GLY A 670 -20.01 14.85 -8.74
C GLY A 670 -21.04 14.11 -7.88
N LEU A 671 -21.88 14.86 -7.16
CA LEU A 671 -22.85 14.34 -6.18
C LEU A 671 -24.31 14.42 -6.67
N GLN A 672 -24.57 14.21 -7.97
CA GLN A 672 -25.94 14.28 -8.50
C GLN A 672 -26.73 13.02 -8.10
N ASP A 673 -27.89 13.23 -7.47
CA ASP A 673 -28.94 12.22 -7.27
C ASP A 673 -29.89 12.18 -8.49
N GLY A 674 -30.61 11.06 -8.70
CA GLY A 674 -31.54 10.93 -9.82
C GLY A 674 -31.73 9.48 -10.29
N THR A 675 -31.99 9.28 -11.58
CA THR A 675 -32.01 7.93 -12.19
C THR A 675 -30.59 7.40 -12.39
N PHE A 676 -30.44 6.11 -12.69
CA PHE A 676 -29.14 5.48 -12.95
C PHE A 676 -28.32 6.16 -14.06
N ASP A 677 -28.97 6.81 -15.04
CA ASP A 677 -28.29 7.55 -16.12
C ASP A 677 -27.91 8.99 -15.75
N THR A 678 -28.62 9.63 -14.81
CA THR A 678 -28.42 11.03 -14.42
C THR A 678 -27.64 11.22 -13.13
N ALA A 679 -27.58 10.19 -12.29
CA ALA A 679 -26.80 10.22 -11.06
C ALA A 679 -25.30 10.25 -11.38
N THR A 680 -24.51 10.90 -10.53
CA THR A 680 -23.05 10.91 -10.59
C THR A 680 -22.47 10.48 -9.23
N PHE A 681 -21.21 10.03 -9.25
CA PHE A 681 -20.42 9.71 -8.06
C PHE A 681 -19.08 10.44 -8.16
N ASN A 682 -18.27 10.40 -7.11
CA ASN A 682 -16.88 10.84 -7.16
C ASN A 682 -16.02 9.81 -6.42
N ARG A 683 -15.44 8.91 -7.21
CA ARG A 683 -14.59 7.79 -6.78
C ARG A 683 -15.23 6.92 -5.70
N PRO A 684 -16.37 6.27 -6.02
CA PRO A 684 -17.03 5.37 -5.08
C PRO A 684 -16.10 4.22 -4.68
N GLN A 685 -16.13 3.88 -3.40
CA GLN A 685 -15.43 2.75 -2.80
C GLN A 685 -16.46 1.77 -2.23
N GLY A 686 -16.56 1.63 -0.91
CA GLY A 686 -17.35 0.62 -0.19
C GLY A 686 -18.76 0.36 -0.73
N LEU A 687 -19.14 -0.92 -0.79
CA LEU A 687 -20.44 -1.37 -1.26
C LEU A 687 -21.09 -2.34 -0.26
N ALA A 688 -22.33 -2.07 0.18
CA ALA A 688 -23.08 -2.95 1.09
C ALA A 688 -24.50 -3.19 0.58
N TYR A 689 -24.83 -4.45 0.27
CA TYR A 689 -26.13 -4.82 -0.32
C TYR A 689 -27.17 -5.19 0.75
N ASN A 690 -28.39 -4.68 0.58
CA ASN A 690 -29.56 -4.97 1.40
C ASN A 690 -30.58 -5.81 0.60
N PRO A 691 -30.58 -7.15 0.73
CA PRO A 691 -31.46 -8.03 -0.04
C PRO A 691 -32.95 -7.92 0.33
N ARG A 692 -33.33 -7.26 1.44
CA ARG A 692 -34.74 -7.05 1.78
C ARG A 692 -35.36 -5.87 1.05
N LYS A 693 -34.56 -4.81 0.84
CA LYS A 693 -34.98 -3.59 0.13
C LYS A 693 -34.58 -3.59 -1.34
N ASN A 694 -33.70 -4.52 -1.77
CA ASN A 694 -33.06 -4.52 -3.09
C ASN A 694 -32.34 -3.18 -3.35
N CYS A 695 -31.61 -2.72 -2.32
CA CYS A 695 -30.81 -1.49 -2.36
C CYS A 695 -29.33 -1.78 -2.10
N LEU A 696 -28.44 -0.98 -2.69
CA LEU A 696 -27.00 -1.00 -2.44
C LEU A 696 -26.58 0.33 -1.80
N TYR A 697 -25.94 0.27 -0.64
CA TYR A 697 -25.32 1.42 0.00
C TYR A 697 -23.89 1.59 -0.54
N VAL A 698 -23.52 2.84 -0.84
CA VAL A 698 -22.24 3.18 -1.48
C VAL A 698 -21.52 4.25 -0.64
N ALA A 699 -20.27 3.96 -0.28
CA ALA A 699 -19.33 4.96 0.22
C ALA A 699 -18.77 5.74 -0.97
N ASP A 700 -19.13 7.01 -1.08
CA ASP A 700 -18.85 7.88 -2.23
C ASP A 700 -17.79 8.89 -1.80
N THR A 701 -16.53 8.47 -1.92
CA THR A 701 -15.43 8.88 -1.02
C THR A 701 -15.04 10.34 -1.18
N GLU A 702 -14.81 10.81 -2.41
CA GLU A 702 -14.42 12.21 -2.69
C GLU A 702 -15.62 13.16 -2.71
N ASN A 703 -16.84 12.63 -2.83
CA ASN A 703 -18.06 13.38 -2.50
C ASN A 703 -18.29 13.47 -0.98
N HIS A 704 -17.47 12.78 -0.20
CA HIS A 704 -17.58 12.62 1.25
C HIS A 704 -19.02 12.27 1.68
N ALA A 705 -19.61 11.28 1.01
CA ALA A 705 -21.04 10.97 1.10
C ALA A 705 -21.35 9.47 1.25
N LEU A 706 -22.52 9.19 1.83
CA LEU A 706 -23.15 7.88 1.81
C LEU A 706 -24.35 7.95 0.85
N ARG A 707 -24.35 7.10 -0.19
CA ARG A 707 -25.43 7.03 -1.18
C ARG A 707 -26.22 5.72 -1.02
N GLU A 708 -27.45 5.72 -1.48
CA GLU A 708 -28.26 4.51 -1.68
C GLU A 708 -28.68 4.42 -3.14
N ILE A 709 -28.44 3.26 -3.76
CA ILE A 709 -28.94 2.87 -5.08
C ILE A 709 -30.12 1.93 -4.86
N ASP A 710 -31.30 2.33 -5.30
CA ASP A 710 -32.56 1.59 -5.23
C ASP A 710 -32.82 0.89 -6.57
N PHE A 711 -32.73 -0.44 -6.60
CA PHE A 711 -32.96 -1.27 -7.79
C PHE A 711 -34.43 -1.66 -8.00
N VAL A 712 -35.36 -1.20 -7.14
CA VAL A 712 -36.81 -1.32 -7.37
C VAL A 712 -37.33 -0.10 -8.14
N ASN A 713 -36.84 1.10 -7.79
CA ASN A 713 -37.25 2.37 -8.39
C ASN A 713 -36.31 2.90 -9.49
N GLU A 714 -35.14 2.27 -9.69
CA GLU A 714 -34.09 2.70 -10.63
C GLU A 714 -33.50 4.10 -10.30
N LEU A 715 -33.34 4.37 -8.99
CA LEU A 715 -32.93 5.68 -8.44
C LEU A 715 -31.66 5.62 -7.57
N VAL A 716 -30.96 6.76 -7.48
CA VAL A 716 -29.86 7.03 -6.54
C VAL A 716 -30.22 8.23 -5.68
N LYS A 717 -30.00 8.13 -4.37
CA LYS A 717 -30.20 9.22 -3.40
C LYS A 717 -29.05 9.33 -2.40
N THR A 718 -28.79 10.54 -1.89
CA THR A 718 -27.80 10.79 -0.84
C THR A 718 -28.43 10.64 0.56
N LEU A 719 -27.83 9.79 1.40
CA LEU A 719 -28.26 9.55 2.78
C LEU A 719 -27.55 10.48 3.78
N ALA A 720 -26.24 10.71 3.58
CA ALA A 720 -25.39 11.56 4.42
C ALA A 720 -24.24 12.15 3.58
N GLY A 721 -23.56 13.18 4.10
CA GLY A 721 -22.63 14.01 3.31
C GLY A 721 -23.33 15.02 2.41
N ASN A 722 -22.55 15.90 1.77
CA ASN A 722 -23.05 16.90 0.82
C ASN A 722 -22.02 17.40 -0.22
N GLY A 723 -20.88 16.71 -0.41
CA GLY A 723 -19.76 17.19 -1.24
C GLY A 723 -18.74 18.05 -0.50
N THR A 724 -18.97 18.36 0.78
CA THR A 724 -18.03 19.10 1.64
C THR A 724 -17.41 18.17 2.68
N LYS A 725 -16.10 18.27 2.86
CA LYS A 725 -15.35 17.46 3.84
C LYS A 725 -15.77 17.78 5.28
N GLY A 726 -16.17 16.76 6.04
CA GLY A 726 -16.66 16.89 7.40
C GLY A 726 -15.58 17.04 8.47
N SER A 727 -15.78 17.96 9.41
CA SER A 727 -14.92 18.18 10.59
C SER A 727 -15.62 17.90 11.93
N ASP A 728 -16.83 17.33 11.89
CA ASP A 728 -17.57 16.85 13.07
C ASP A 728 -17.22 15.38 13.35
N TYR A 729 -16.62 15.11 14.51
CA TYR A 729 -16.19 13.78 14.98
C TYR A 729 -17.26 13.05 15.81
N LYS A 730 -18.52 13.53 15.79
CA LYS A 730 -19.64 13.00 16.59
C LYS A 730 -20.88 12.75 15.74
N GLY A 731 -21.30 13.75 14.95
CA GLY A 731 -22.56 13.71 14.19
C GLY A 731 -23.80 13.65 15.10
N GLY A 732 -24.74 12.77 14.77
CA GLY A 732 -26.00 12.59 15.51
C GLY A 732 -27.19 13.33 14.91
N ARG A 733 -27.13 13.71 13.62
CA ARG A 733 -28.24 14.34 12.89
C ARG A 733 -28.62 13.55 11.64
N LYS A 734 -29.69 14.01 10.96
CA LYS A 734 -30.30 13.33 9.81
C LYS A 734 -29.95 14.00 8.48
N GLY A 735 -29.93 13.22 7.41
CA GLY A 735 -29.80 13.73 6.03
C GLY A 735 -28.50 14.50 5.78
N THR A 736 -28.50 15.40 4.78
CA THR A 736 -27.31 16.09 4.25
C THR A 736 -26.87 17.35 5.03
N THR A 737 -27.17 17.43 6.33
CA THR A 737 -26.87 18.64 7.15
C THR A 737 -25.40 18.74 7.55
N GLN A 738 -24.97 19.92 8.01
CA GLN A 738 -23.60 20.20 8.47
C GLN A 738 -23.09 19.28 9.62
N ALA A 739 -23.98 18.65 10.40
CA ALA A 739 -23.63 17.65 11.42
C ALA A 739 -23.93 16.20 10.98
N SER A 740 -23.91 16.00 9.66
CA SER A 740 -23.98 14.72 8.95
C SER A 740 -22.93 14.65 7.84
N LEU A 741 -21.94 15.57 7.85
CA LEU A 741 -20.84 15.58 6.89
C LEU A 741 -19.85 14.47 7.26
N LEU A 742 -19.63 13.58 6.32
CA LEU A 742 -18.61 12.54 6.43
C LEU A 742 -17.25 13.11 5.99
N ASN A 743 -16.18 12.40 6.30
CA ASN A 743 -14.83 12.72 5.83
C ASN A 743 -14.22 11.46 5.22
N SER A 744 -14.25 11.38 3.90
CA SER A 744 -13.74 10.25 3.10
C SER A 744 -14.21 8.88 3.61
N PRO A 745 -15.52 8.55 3.48
CA PRO A 745 -16.03 7.21 3.77
C PRO A 745 -15.45 6.24 2.75
N TRP A 746 -14.84 5.15 3.22
CA TRP A 746 -14.01 4.27 2.39
C TRP A 746 -14.59 2.86 2.23
N ASP A 747 -15.22 2.33 3.28
CA ASP A 747 -15.90 1.03 3.20
C ASP A 747 -17.20 1.02 4.00
N VAL A 748 -18.14 0.13 3.65
CA VAL A 748 -19.43 -0.02 4.34
C VAL A 748 -19.86 -1.47 4.50
N CYS A 749 -20.53 -1.79 5.60
CA CYS A 749 -21.23 -3.07 5.78
C CYS A 749 -22.61 -2.88 6.44
N PHE A 750 -23.57 -3.74 6.09
CA PHE A 750 -24.97 -3.61 6.51
C PHE A 750 -25.35 -4.68 7.55
N GLU A 751 -25.89 -4.27 8.70
CA GLU A 751 -26.47 -5.15 9.71
C GLU A 751 -28.00 -5.18 9.56
N SER A 752 -28.54 -6.31 9.12
CA SER A 752 -29.95 -6.42 8.73
C SER A 752 -30.95 -6.46 9.90
N THR A 753 -30.52 -6.78 11.12
CA THR A 753 -31.41 -6.93 12.29
C THR A 753 -31.84 -5.58 12.86
N SER A 754 -30.92 -4.63 12.87
CA SER A 754 -31.06 -3.24 13.32
C SER A 754 -31.24 -2.23 12.17
N GLU A 755 -31.11 -2.68 10.92
CA GLU A 755 -31.09 -1.87 9.70
C GLU A 755 -30.02 -0.75 9.68
N MET A 756 -28.88 -1.02 10.31
CA MET A 756 -27.71 -0.14 10.39
C MET A 756 -26.75 -0.36 9.22
N VAL A 757 -26.23 0.73 8.66
CA VAL A 757 -25.02 0.73 7.82
C VAL A 757 -23.86 1.21 8.66
N TYR A 758 -22.85 0.38 8.87
CA TYR A 758 -21.58 0.77 9.47
C TYR A 758 -20.61 1.24 8.38
N ILE A 759 -19.86 2.30 8.68
CA ILE A 759 -19.03 3.04 7.72
C ILE A 759 -17.61 3.11 8.27
N ALA A 760 -16.63 2.64 7.50
CA ALA A 760 -15.21 2.92 7.76
C ALA A 760 -14.90 4.33 7.27
N LEU A 761 -14.65 5.25 8.20
CA LEU A 761 -14.48 6.67 7.91
C LEU A 761 -12.99 7.05 7.98
N ALA A 762 -12.30 6.82 6.86
CA ALA A 762 -10.85 6.93 6.74
C ALA A 762 -10.32 8.30 7.17
N GLY A 763 -10.95 9.39 6.71
CA GLY A 763 -10.52 10.78 6.93
C GLY A 763 -10.79 11.35 8.33
N GLN A 764 -11.47 10.62 9.20
CA GLN A 764 -11.64 10.96 10.63
C GLN A 764 -11.12 9.87 11.57
N HIS A 765 -10.56 8.78 11.02
CA HIS A 765 -10.02 7.65 11.79
C HIS A 765 -11.05 7.06 12.79
N GLN A 766 -12.27 6.85 12.30
CA GLN A 766 -13.41 6.36 13.08
C GLN A 766 -14.23 5.31 12.32
N ILE A 767 -14.99 4.50 13.05
CA ILE A 767 -16.12 3.74 12.52
C ILE A 767 -17.40 4.48 12.88
N TRP A 768 -18.22 4.78 11.88
CA TRP A 768 -19.51 5.47 12.01
C TRP A 768 -20.68 4.52 11.77
N GLU A 769 -21.88 4.91 12.18
CA GLU A 769 -23.13 4.22 11.88
C GLU A 769 -24.17 5.16 11.27
N HIS A 770 -24.98 4.63 10.36
CA HIS A 770 -26.17 5.26 9.80
C HIS A 770 -27.39 4.34 9.94
N ASN A 771 -28.41 4.82 10.63
CA ASN A 771 -29.67 4.10 10.81
C ASN A 771 -30.59 4.33 9.61
N THR A 772 -30.85 3.30 8.80
CA THR A 772 -31.66 3.45 7.56
C THR A 772 -33.17 3.57 7.82
N SER A 773 -33.63 3.34 9.07
CA SER A 773 -35.04 3.51 9.47
C SER A 773 -35.35 4.93 9.95
N ASP A 774 -34.43 5.61 10.64
CA ASP A 774 -34.64 7.00 11.10
C ASP A 774 -33.79 8.05 10.36
N GLY A 775 -32.74 7.65 9.63
CA GLY A 775 -31.86 8.50 8.84
C GLY A 775 -30.76 9.21 9.64
N VAL A 776 -30.52 8.88 10.92
CA VAL A 776 -29.44 9.46 11.74
C VAL A 776 -28.08 8.86 11.41
N THR A 777 -27.06 9.72 11.27
CA THR A 777 -25.66 9.36 11.04
C THR A 777 -24.78 9.86 12.19
N ARG A 778 -23.90 9.03 12.77
CA ARG A 778 -23.03 9.40 13.90
C ARG A 778 -21.77 8.53 14.04
N ALA A 779 -20.79 9.00 14.79
CA ALA A 779 -19.65 8.20 15.21
C ALA A 779 -20.09 7.04 16.13
N PHE A 780 -19.56 5.84 15.90
CA PHE A 780 -19.85 4.63 16.69
C PHE A 780 -18.63 4.17 17.50
N SER A 781 -17.43 4.19 16.92
CA SER A 781 -16.17 3.84 17.59
C SER A 781 -14.99 4.64 17.03
N GLY A 782 -13.99 4.90 17.87
CA GLY A 782 -12.86 5.78 17.56
C GLY A 782 -13.00 7.15 18.21
N ASP A 783 -11.97 7.61 18.90
CA ASP A 783 -11.90 8.95 19.51
C ASP A 783 -11.50 10.08 18.52
N GLY A 784 -11.08 9.71 17.31
CA GLY A 784 -10.67 10.63 16.24
C GLY A 784 -9.16 10.87 16.13
N TYR A 785 -8.34 10.26 17.00
CA TYR A 785 -6.87 10.28 16.83
C TYR A 785 -6.40 9.16 15.89
N GLU A 786 -5.39 9.45 15.08
CA GLU A 786 -4.76 8.47 14.18
C GLU A 786 -3.79 7.56 14.97
N ARG A 787 -4.25 6.36 15.37
CA ARG A 787 -3.54 5.47 16.32
C ARG A 787 -3.90 3.98 16.17
N ASN A 788 -2.97 3.10 16.54
CA ASN A 788 -3.22 1.68 16.82
C ASN A 788 -3.82 1.41 18.24
N LEU A 789 -4.64 2.32 18.78
CA LEU A 789 -5.17 2.15 20.14
C LEU A 789 -6.38 1.21 20.18
N ASN A 790 -6.28 0.17 21.00
CA ASN A 790 -7.34 -0.82 21.19
C ASN A 790 -7.88 -0.74 22.63
N GLY A 791 -9.21 -0.72 22.81
CA GLY A 791 -9.81 -0.53 24.12
C GLY A 791 -11.23 -1.11 24.29
N PRO A 792 -11.72 -1.26 25.53
CA PRO A 792 -12.97 -1.97 25.84
C PRO A 792 -14.26 -1.23 25.47
N ASN A 793 -14.18 -0.01 24.92
CA ASN A 793 -15.33 0.76 24.43
C ASN A 793 -14.92 1.73 23.31
N SER A 794 -15.93 2.37 22.70
CA SER A 794 -15.78 3.33 21.60
C SER A 794 -14.84 4.50 21.89
N SER A 795 -14.91 5.07 23.10
CA SER A 795 -14.10 6.22 23.54
C SER A 795 -12.73 5.84 24.14
N SER A 796 -12.31 4.58 24.02
CA SER A 796 -10.96 4.10 24.39
C SER A 796 -10.30 3.32 23.24
N SER A 797 -10.91 3.38 22.06
CA SER A 797 -10.37 2.88 20.80
C SER A 797 -10.04 4.06 19.90
N SER A 798 -9.00 3.92 19.09
CA SER A 798 -8.62 4.87 18.04
C SER A 798 -8.22 4.05 16.80
N PHE A 799 -8.51 4.55 15.61
CA PHE A 799 -8.17 3.87 14.35
C PHE A 799 -7.05 4.63 13.63
N ALA A 800 -6.49 4.07 12.58
CA ALA A 800 -5.51 4.72 11.72
C ALA A 800 -5.90 4.43 10.27
N GLN A 801 -6.70 5.34 9.70
CA GLN A 801 -7.28 5.23 8.36
C GLN A 801 -7.98 3.87 8.11
N PRO A 802 -9.12 3.59 8.76
CA PRO A 802 -9.87 2.36 8.52
C PRO A 802 -10.43 2.38 7.10
N SER A 803 -10.01 1.41 6.27
CA SER A 803 -10.33 1.36 4.83
C SER A 803 -11.02 0.07 4.39
N GLY A 804 -11.13 -0.92 5.28
CA GLY A 804 -11.90 -2.15 5.03
C GLY A 804 -12.83 -2.48 6.19
N ILE A 805 -14.08 -2.86 5.92
CA ILE A 805 -15.05 -3.23 6.96
C ILE A 805 -15.90 -4.44 6.54
N SER A 806 -16.07 -5.42 7.43
CA SER A 806 -16.86 -6.61 7.13
C SER A 806 -17.60 -7.15 8.34
N LEU A 807 -18.86 -7.53 8.12
CA LEU A 807 -19.75 -8.12 9.10
C LEU A 807 -20.40 -9.37 8.52
N TYR A 808 -20.24 -10.50 9.19
CA TYR A 808 -21.00 -11.70 8.83
C TYR A 808 -22.42 -11.61 9.43
N PRO A 809 -23.50 -11.82 8.66
CA PRO A 809 -24.87 -11.70 9.15
C PRO A 809 -25.14 -12.50 10.44
N GLY A 810 -25.67 -11.82 11.46
CA GLY A 810 -25.97 -12.41 12.77
C GLY A 810 -24.81 -12.51 13.75
N LYS A 811 -23.57 -12.09 13.38
CA LYS A 811 -22.50 -11.84 14.37
C LYS A 811 -22.69 -10.46 15.03
N MET A 812 -22.13 -10.32 16.23
CA MET A 812 -22.06 -9.04 16.97
C MET A 812 -20.65 -8.43 16.89
N GLU A 813 -19.88 -8.79 15.86
CA GLU A 813 -18.46 -8.46 15.70
C GLU A 813 -18.19 -8.05 14.26
N ILE A 814 -17.68 -6.83 14.08
CA ILE A 814 -17.19 -6.29 12.82
C ILE A 814 -15.67 -6.53 12.73
N TYR A 815 -15.20 -6.88 11.54
CA TYR A 815 -13.79 -6.99 11.21
C TYR A 815 -13.37 -5.73 10.45
N VAL A 816 -12.26 -5.10 10.86
CA VAL A 816 -11.76 -3.84 10.31
C VAL A 816 -10.34 -4.04 9.78
N ALA A 817 -10.07 -3.64 8.55
CA ALA A 817 -8.72 -3.41 8.04
C ALA A 817 -8.38 -1.93 8.28
N ASP A 818 -7.31 -1.72 9.05
CA ASP A 818 -6.89 -0.42 9.55
C ASP A 818 -5.52 -0.08 8.96
N SER A 819 -5.54 0.74 7.91
CA SER A 819 -4.51 0.71 6.87
C SER A 819 -3.22 1.41 7.31
N GLU A 820 -3.32 2.58 7.94
CA GLU A 820 -2.16 3.35 8.37
C GLU A 820 -1.46 2.76 9.61
N SER A 821 -2.13 1.91 10.40
CA SER A 821 -1.48 1.07 11.42
C SER A 821 -1.03 -0.30 10.91
N SER A 822 -1.37 -0.65 9.65
CA SER A 822 -1.17 -1.97 9.05
C SER A 822 -1.65 -3.12 9.95
N SER A 823 -2.88 -3.01 10.44
CA SER A 823 -3.49 -4.00 11.33
C SER A 823 -4.88 -4.46 10.88
N VAL A 824 -5.27 -5.65 11.37
CA VAL A 824 -6.64 -6.15 11.30
C VAL A 824 -7.18 -6.29 12.72
N ARG A 825 -8.37 -5.75 12.96
CA ARG A 825 -8.99 -5.65 14.28
C ARG A 825 -10.41 -6.22 14.27
N VAL A 826 -10.91 -6.58 15.45
CA VAL A 826 -12.33 -6.85 15.70
C VAL A 826 -12.95 -5.75 16.56
N LEU A 827 -14.15 -5.32 16.18
CA LEU A 827 -14.98 -4.30 16.83
C LEU A 827 -16.25 -4.97 17.36
N ASP A 828 -16.48 -4.90 18.67
CA ASP A 828 -17.68 -5.45 19.32
C ASP A 828 -18.86 -4.47 19.22
N LEU A 829 -19.97 -4.92 18.61
CA LEU A 829 -21.16 -4.10 18.33
C LEU A 829 -22.00 -3.75 19.56
N LYS A 830 -21.69 -4.26 20.76
CA LYS A 830 -22.41 -3.96 22.01
C LYS A 830 -21.72 -2.87 22.83
N THR A 831 -20.42 -2.71 22.66
CA THR A 831 -19.55 -1.82 23.45
C THR A 831 -18.87 -0.74 22.61
N GLY A 832 -18.80 -0.92 21.29
CA GLY A 832 -17.93 -0.14 20.41
C GLY A 832 -16.44 -0.37 20.67
N GLY A 833 -16.07 -1.35 21.50
CA GLY A 833 -14.68 -1.65 21.86
C GLY A 833 -13.96 -2.48 20.81
N THR A 834 -12.64 -2.31 20.72
CA THR A 834 -11.78 -2.94 19.72
C THR A 834 -10.73 -3.88 20.32
N LYS A 835 -10.32 -4.89 19.55
CA LYS A 835 -9.20 -5.79 19.88
C LYS A 835 -8.38 -6.08 18.62
N LEU A 836 -7.07 -6.07 18.77
CA LEU A 836 -6.13 -6.44 17.71
C LEU A 836 -6.24 -7.94 17.37
N LEU A 837 -6.40 -8.28 16.09
CA LEU A 837 -6.34 -9.66 15.61
C LEU A 837 -4.99 -9.98 14.98
N ALA A 838 -4.45 -9.11 14.12
CA ALA A 838 -3.16 -9.28 13.47
C ALA A 838 -2.53 -7.93 13.06
N GLY A 839 -1.21 -7.89 12.87
CA GLY A 839 -0.50 -6.70 12.39
C GLY A 839 -0.28 -5.61 13.46
N GLY A 840 0.31 -4.48 13.04
CA GLY A 840 0.58 -3.29 13.86
C GLY A 840 1.46 -3.48 15.11
N ASP A 841 1.66 -2.40 15.86
CA ASP A 841 2.36 -2.40 17.16
C ASP A 841 1.38 -2.62 18.33
N PRO A 842 1.49 -3.71 19.11
CA PRO A 842 0.59 -4.00 20.24
C PRO A 842 0.99 -3.30 21.55
N VAL A 843 2.12 -2.59 21.59
CA VAL A 843 2.70 -1.95 22.78
C VAL A 843 2.60 -0.43 22.70
N PHE A 844 2.91 0.15 21.54
CA PHE A 844 2.93 1.59 21.31
C PHE A 844 1.83 1.97 20.31
N SER A 845 0.70 2.47 20.83
CA SER A 845 -0.46 2.85 20.01
C SER A 845 -0.16 3.93 18.96
N ASP A 846 0.91 4.68 19.13
CA ASP A 846 1.29 5.76 18.22
C ASP A 846 2.29 5.30 17.14
N ASN A 847 2.77 4.04 17.20
CA ASN A 847 3.65 3.48 16.18
C ASN A 847 2.83 2.99 14.97
N LEU A 848 2.74 3.86 13.97
CA LEU A 848 2.08 3.60 12.68
C LEU A 848 3.05 3.08 11.59
N PHE A 849 4.24 2.60 11.99
CA PHE A 849 5.32 2.18 11.08
C PHE A 849 5.75 0.72 11.27
N LYS A 850 5.06 -0.06 12.12
CA LYS A 850 5.27 -1.52 12.21
C LYS A 850 4.47 -2.25 11.11
N PHE A 851 5.05 -2.27 9.91
CA PHE A 851 4.52 -2.92 8.71
C PHE A 851 5.54 -3.90 8.09
N GLY A 852 5.15 -4.57 7.00
CA GLY A 852 6.00 -5.50 6.23
C GLY A 852 5.21 -6.71 5.73
N ASP A 853 5.87 -7.74 5.21
CA ASP A 853 5.24 -8.99 4.74
C ASP A 853 5.71 -10.19 5.58
N HIS A 854 4.95 -10.54 6.62
CA HIS A 854 5.24 -11.71 7.45
C HIS A 854 3.96 -12.44 7.87
N ASP A 855 3.95 -13.76 7.66
CA ASP A 855 2.87 -14.64 8.08
C ASP A 855 3.19 -15.23 9.46
N GLY A 856 2.19 -15.37 10.33
CA GLY A 856 2.44 -15.64 11.75
C GLY A 856 1.17 -15.69 12.58
N VAL A 857 1.25 -15.30 13.85
CA VAL A 857 0.13 -15.27 14.78
C VAL A 857 0.06 -13.91 15.47
N GLY A 858 -1.12 -13.27 15.46
CA GLY A 858 -1.33 -12.05 16.23
C GLY A 858 -0.40 -10.90 15.82
N SER A 859 0.31 -10.35 16.81
CA SER A 859 1.28 -9.25 16.66
C SER A 859 2.52 -9.61 15.83
N ASP A 860 2.75 -10.89 15.57
CA ASP A 860 3.95 -11.39 14.91
C ASP A 860 3.75 -11.44 13.38
N VAL A 861 2.51 -11.22 12.94
CA VAL A 861 2.12 -10.96 11.55
C VAL A 861 2.56 -9.54 11.17
N LEU A 862 3.09 -9.38 9.97
CA LEU A 862 3.26 -8.07 9.33
C LEU A 862 2.38 -8.00 8.07
N LEU A 863 1.72 -6.86 7.92
CA LEU A 863 0.90 -6.44 6.80
C LEU A 863 1.45 -5.10 6.28
N GLN A 864 1.06 -4.68 5.08
CA GLN A 864 1.40 -3.35 4.55
C GLN A 864 0.16 -2.70 3.90
N HIS A 865 -0.34 -1.64 4.54
CA HIS A 865 -1.51 -0.86 4.16
C HIS A 865 -2.70 -1.71 3.64
N PRO A 866 -3.25 -2.63 4.46
CA PRO A 866 -4.35 -3.51 4.04
C PRO A 866 -5.64 -2.69 3.84
N LEU A 867 -6.17 -2.67 2.62
CA LEU A 867 -7.39 -1.94 2.28
C LEU A 867 -8.66 -2.78 2.39
N GLY A 868 -8.57 -4.11 2.34
CA GLY A 868 -9.74 -5.00 2.26
C GLY A 868 -9.80 -6.05 3.37
N VAL A 869 -10.99 -6.30 3.91
CA VAL A 869 -11.27 -7.42 4.82
C VAL A 869 -12.64 -8.03 4.53
N LEU A 870 -12.76 -9.34 4.68
CA LEU A 870 -13.99 -10.11 4.44
C LEU A 870 -14.12 -11.22 5.50
N CYS A 871 -15.19 -11.21 6.30
CA CYS A 871 -15.54 -12.34 7.17
C CYS A 871 -16.50 -13.29 6.42
N ALA A 872 -16.00 -14.46 6.00
CA ALA A 872 -16.70 -15.39 5.12
C ALA A 872 -17.53 -16.44 5.88
N LYS A 873 -18.33 -17.22 5.14
CA LYS A 873 -19.25 -18.26 5.67
C LYS A 873 -18.55 -19.41 6.41
N ASP A 874 -17.29 -19.68 6.08
CA ASP A 874 -16.45 -20.68 6.75
C ASP A 874 -15.94 -20.20 8.13
N GLY A 875 -16.21 -18.95 8.50
CA GLY A 875 -15.75 -18.33 9.73
C GLY A 875 -14.31 -17.80 9.67
N GLN A 876 -13.62 -17.93 8.54
CA GLN A 876 -12.32 -17.31 8.31
C GLN A 876 -12.49 -15.83 7.95
N VAL A 877 -11.37 -15.12 7.99
CA VAL A 877 -11.27 -13.71 7.60
C VAL A 877 -10.24 -13.60 6.48
N TYR A 878 -10.66 -13.09 5.32
CA TYR A 878 -9.78 -12.85 4.18
C TYR A 878 -9.37 -11.38 4.17
N VAL A 879 -8.10 -11.11 3.88
CA VAL A 879 -7.48 -9.79 3.96
C VAL A 879 -6.82 -9.48 2.62
N ALA A 880 -7.12 -8.32 2.05
CA ALA A 880 -6.35 -7.77 0.94
C ALA A 880 -5.21 -6.95 1.54
N ASP A 881 -4.02 -7.55 1.52
CA ASP A 881 -2.78 -6.99 2.06
C ASP A 881 -2.10 -6.21 0.93
N SER A 882 -2.63 -4.99 0.71
CA SER A 882 -2.64 -4.35 -0.60
C SER A 882 -1.24 -3.98 -1.10
N TYR A 883 -0.41 -3.37 -0.25
CA TYR A 883 0.94 -2.97 -0.63
C TYR A 883 1.94 -4.14 -0.60
N ASN A 884 1.60 -5.23 0.10
CA ASN A 884 2.27 -6.53 -0.07
C ASN A 884 1.76 -7.31 -1.31
N HIS A 885 0.79 -6.77 -2.04
CA HIS A 885 0.20 -7.37 -3.25
C HIS A 885 -0.29 -8.81 -3.06
N LYS A 886 -0.90 -9.07 -1.90
CA LYS A 886 -1.28 -10.41 -1.46
C LYS A 886 -2.73 -10.46 -0.99
N ILE A 887 -3.33 -11.64 -1.14
CA ILE A 887 -4.49 -12.03 -0.33
C ILE A 887 -3.97 -12.92 0.79
N LYS A 888 -4.33 -12.62 2.04
CA LYS A 888 -4.01 -13.43 3.22
C LYS A 888 -5.29 -13.96 3.86
N ARG A 889 -5.20 -15.10 4.55
CA ARG A 889 -6.29 -15.70 5.33
C ARG A 889 -5.91 -15.72 6.81
N LEU A 890 -6.74 -15.08 7.61
CA LEU A 890 -6.72 -15.01 9.07
C LEU A 890 -7.76 -15.98 9.64
N ASP A 891 -7.34 -16.88 10.53
CA ASP A 891 -8.25 -17.55 11.46
C ASP A 891 -8.45 -16.64 12.69
N PRO A 892 -9.65 -16.08 12.93
CA PRO A 892 -9.89 -15.19 14.07
C PRO A 892 -9.78 -15.90 15.43
N THR A 893 -9.84 -17.24 15.48
CA THR A 893 -9.76 -18.03 16.71
C THR A 893 -8.32 -18.23 17.17
N SER A 894 -7.44 -18.75 16.29
CA SER A 894 -6.02 -18.90 16.60
C SER A 894 -5.20 -17.62 16.36
N LYS A 895 -5.78 -16.59 15.74
CA LYS A 895 -5.11 -15.39 15.22
C LYS A 895 -4.01 -15.64 14.20
N ARG A 896 -3.98 -16.84 13.60
CA ARG A 896 -2.97 -17.21 12.61
C ARG A 896 -3.32 -16.63 11.24
N VAL A 897 -2.36 -15.95 10.62
CA VAL A 897 -2.43 -15.42 9.25
C VAL A 897 -1.49 -16.21 8.35
N VAL A 898 -1.96 -16.56 7.16
CA VAL A 898 -1.16 -17.17 6.08
C VAL A 898 -1.45 -16.52 4.74
N THR A 899 -0.44 -16.37 3.89
CA THR A 899 -0.58 -15.99 2.48
C THR A 899 -1.42 -17.03 1.75
N LEU A 900 -2.45 -16.57 1.05
CA LEU A 900 -3.33 -17.38 0.20
C LEU A 900 -2.96 -17.21 -1.28
N ALA A 901 -2.71 -15.98 -1.71
CA ALA A 901 -2.39 -15.64 -3.09
C ALA A 901 -1.47 -14.42 -3.18
N GLY A 902 -0.74 -14.30 -4.29
CA GLY A 902 0.18 -13.20 -4.57
C GLY A 902 1.64 -13.53 -4.24
N THR A 903 2.55 -13.21 -5.15
CA THR A 903 4.00 -13.45 -4.99
C THR A 903 4.72 -12.47 -4.06
N GLY A 904 4.07 -11.39 -3.62
CA GLY A 904 4.74 -10.26 -2.97
C GLY A 904 5.38 -9.25 -3.93
N ARG A 905 5.04 -9.29 -5.23
CA ARG A 905 5.51 -8.35 -6.26
C ARG A 905 4.35 -7.87 -7.13
N ALA A 906 4.31 -6.56 -7.36
CA ALA A 906 3.30 -5.90 -8.20
C ALA A 906 3.27 -6.51 -9.62
N GLY A 907 2.09 -6.47 -10.24
CA GLY A 907 1.90 -6.79 -11.65
C GLY A 907 0.71 -7.69 -11.92
N PHE A 908 0.54 -8.06 -13.19
CA PHE A 908 -0.60 -8.86 -13.66
C PHE A 908 -0.15 -10.23 -14.17
N LYS A 909 -0.63 -11.30 -13.52
CA LYS A 909 -0.36 -12.70 -13.93
C LYS A 909 -1.35 -13.66 -13.29
N ASP A 910 -1.98 -14.51 -14.10
CA ASP A 910 -2.81 -15.64 -13.66
C ASP A 910 -1.96 -16.91 -13.40
N GLY A 911 -2.44 -17.81 -12.52
CA GLY A 911 -1.76 -19.08 -12.23
C GLY A 911 -2.20 -19.72 -10.91
N SER A 912 -1.44 -20.71 -10.41
CA SER A 912 -1.58 -21.17 -9.02
C SER A 912 -1.37 -19.98 -8.08
N ALA A 913 -2.19 -19.86 -7.03
CA ALA A 913 -2.43 -18.61 -6.29
C ALA A 913 -1.14 -17.95 -5.77
N LEU A 914 -0.19 -18.74 -5.25
CA LEU A 914 1.10 -18.25 -4.73
C LEU A 914 2.11 -17.84 -5.83
N SER A 915 1.84 -18.20 -7.09
CA SER A 915 2.70 -17.91 -8.27
C SER A 915 2.13 -16.80 -9.18
N ALA A 916 0.91 -16.36 -8.88
CA ALA A 916 0.17 -15.32 -9.57
C ALA A 916 0.50 -13.92 -8.99
N GLN A 917 0.22 -12.87 -9.75
CA GLN A 917 0.51 -11.49 -9.36
C GLN A 917 -0.76 -10.66 -9.27
N LEU A 918 -0.75 -9.70 -8.34
CA LEU A 918 -1.78 -8.70 -8.03
C LEU A 918 -1.08 -7.33 -8.01
N SER A 919 -1.84 -6.24 -8.04
CA SER A 919 -1.31 -4.88 -7.91
C SER A 919 -2.28 -4.02 -7.11
N GLU A 920 -1.92 -3.75 -5.85
CA GLU A 920 -2.73 -3.08 -4.83
C GLU A 920 -4.22 -3.49 -4.77
N PRO A 921 -4.53 -4.78 -4.50
CA PRO A 921 -5.92 -5.22 -4.38
C PRO A 921 -6.62 -4.57 -3.17
N ALA A 922 -7.83 -4.05 -3.36
CA ALA A 922 -8.52 -3.24 -2.33
C ALA A 922 -9.88 -3.80 -1.84
N GLY A 923 -10.50 -4.73 -2.57
CA GLY A 923 -11.83 -5.27 -2.27
C GLY A 923 -11.91 -6.79 -2.36
N LEU A 924 -12.76 -7.41 -1.51
CA LEU A 924 -12.94 -8.86 -1.40
C LEU A 924 -14.40 -9.24 -1.14
N VAL A 925 -14.94 -10.24 -1.84
CA VAL A 925 -16.29 -10.81 -1.57
C VAL A 925 -16.38 -12.32 -1.74
N ASP A 926 -17.16 -12.97 -0.87
CA ASP A 926 -17.57 -14.38 -0.95
C ASP A 926 -18.72 -14.52 -1.97
N ALA A 927 -18.40 -15.01 -3.16
CA ALA A 927 -19.34 -15.28 -4.26
C ALA A 927 -20.12 -16.60 -4.08
N GLY A 928 -20.08 -17.21 -2.89
CA GLY A 928 -20.69 -18.51 -2.61
C GLY A 928 -19.83 -19.68 -3.10
N ASN A 929 -20.19 -20.88 -2.64
CA ASN A 929 -19.56 -22.14 -3.01
C ASN A 929 -18.02 -22.15 -2.91
N GLY A 930 -17.44 -21.37 -1.98
CA GLY A 930 -15.98 -21.26 -1.82
C GLY A 930 -15.26 -20.36 -2.84
N ARG A 931 -15.97 -19.63 -3.70
CA ARG A 931 -15.37 -18.71 -4.66
C ARG A 931 -15.17 -17.32 -4.06
N LEU A 932 -13.93 -16.86 -3.97
CA LEU A 932 -13.54 -15.53 -3.53
C LEU A 932 -13.30 -14.63 -4.75
N LEU A 933 -13.94 -13.46 -4.81
CA LEU A 933 -13.65 -12.42 -5.81
C LEU A 933 -12.82 -11.29 -5.20
N ILE A 934 -11.96 -10.69 -6.02
CA ILE A 934 -10.94 -9.71 -5.65
C ILE A 934 -11.01 -8.53 -6.63
N ALA A 935 -11.07 -7.30 -6.12
CA ALA A 935 -10.80 -6.10 -6.93
C ALA A 935 -9.29 -5.84 -6.95
N ASP A 936 -8.66 -5.99 -8.10
CA ASP A 936 -7.21 -5.93 -8.31
C ASP A 936 -6.83 -4.57 -8.91
N THR A 937 -6.87 -3.56 -8.04
CA THR A 937 -7.14 -2.16 -8.40
C THR A 937 -6.14 -1.59 -9.41
N ASN A 938 -4.84 -1.71 -9.19
CA ASN A 938 -3.85 -1.12 -10.11
C ASN A 938 -3.67 -1.92 -11.41
N ASN A 939 -4.16 -3.17 -11.47
CA ASN A 939 -4.30 -3.91 -12.72
C ASN A 939 -5.60 -3.54 -13.49
N SER A 940 -6.55 -2.86 -12.82
CA SER A 940 -7.90 -2.52 -13.32
C SER A 940 -8.78 -3.73 -13.66
N GLU A 941 -8.56 -4.86 -12.97
CA GLU A 941 -9.21 -6.13 -13.23
C GLU A 941 -10.00 -6.66 -12.02
N ILE A 942 -10.95 -7.56 -12.28
CA ILE A 942 -11.54 -8.42 -11.25
C ILE A 942 -10.90 -9.80 -11.35
N ARG A 943 -10.45 -10.34 -10.22
CA ARG A 943 -9.79 -11.65 -10.12
C ARG A 943 -10.61 -12.57 -9.21
N TYR A 944 -10.43 -13.88 -9.34
CA TYR A 944 -11.09 -14.85 -8.48
C TYR A 944 -10.20 -16.03 -8.10
N ILE A 945 -10.55 -16.67 -6.97
CA ILE A 945 -9.96 -17.91 -6.46
C ILE A 945 -11.10 -18.85 -6.08
N ASP A 946 -11.02 -20.13 -6.46
CA ASP A 946 -11.82 -21.19 -5.84
C ASP A 946 -11.05 -21.79 -4.66
N LEU A 947 -11.66 -21.79 -3.47
CA LEU A 947 -11.05 -22.22 -2.21
C LEU A 947 -11.27 -23.72 -1.92
N ASN A 948 -12.06 -24.43 -2.73
CA ASN A 948 -12.25 -25.88 -2.63
C ASN A 948 -11.19 -26.66 -3.43
N ASP A 949 -10.57 -26.00 -4.42
CA ASP A 949 -9.48 -26.56 -5.21
C ASP A 949 -8.25 -26.87 -4.34
N GLN A 950 -7.64 -28.05 -4.53
CA GLN A 950 -6.45 -28.46 -3.76
C GLN A 950 -5.17 -27.69 -4.15
N ASP A 951 -5.12 -27.18 -5.38
CA ASP A 951 -4.15 -26.20 -5.87
C ASP A 951 -4.95 -24.98 -6.36
N PRO A 952 -5.34 -24.08 -5.43
CA PRO A 952 -6.20 -22.95 -5.76
C PRO A 952 -5.48 -22.01 -6.73
N LYS A 953 -6.21 -21.53 -7.73
CA LYS A 953 -5.67 -20.63 -8.77
C LYS A 953 -6.26 -19.25 -8.63
N LEU A 954 -5.42 -18.24 -8.84
CA LEU A 954 -5.85 -16.85 -9.03
C LEU A 954 -5.98 -16.62 -10.53
N LEU A 955 -7.21 -16.34 -10.97
CA LEU A 955 -7.60 -16.20 -12.37
C LEU A 955 -8.36 -14.90 -12.59
N THR A 956 -8.33 -14.36 -13.81
CA THR A 956 -9.06 -13.14 -14.18
C THR A 956 -10.52 -13.44 -14.51
N LEU A 957 -11.45 -12.59 -14.07
CA LEU A 957 -12.88 -12.68 -14.40
C LEU A 957 -13.15 -11.90 -15.69
N GLU A 958 -13.43 -12.61 -16.78
CA GLU A 958 -13.71 -11.99 -18.09
C GLU A 958 -15.05 -11.22 -18.08
N LEU A 959 -14.97 -9.89 -18.07
CA LEU A 959 -16.12 -8.99 -18.02
C LEU A 959 -16.76 -8.80 -19.42
N LYS A 960 -17.87 -9.49 -19.66
CA LYS A 960 -18.54 -9.58 -20.97
C LYS A 960 -19.60 -8.50 -21.12
N GLY A 961 -19.48 -7.67 -22.15
CA GLY A 961 -20.43 -6.59 -22.44
C GLY A 961 -20.26 -5.33 -21.58
N VAL A 962 -19.42 -5.36 -20.54
CA VAL A 962 -18.97 -4.14 -19.85
C VAL A 962 -18.13 -3.33 -20.84
N GLN A 963 -18.37 -2.02 -20.92
CA GLN A 963 -17.64 -1.10 -21.80
C GLN A 963 -17.08 0.07 -20.98
N PRO A 964 -15.94 0.67 -21.36
CA PRO A 964 -15.49 1.94 -20.80
C PRO A 964 -16.51 3.06 -21.09
N PRO A 965 -16.65 4.08 -20.21
CA PRO A 965 -17.54 5.22 -20.46
C PRO A 965 -17.16 5.96 -21.75
N THR A 966 -18.13 6.14 -22.65
CA THR A 966 -17.91 6.88 -23.89
C THR A 966 -17.73 8.37 -23.59
N LYS A 967 -16.51 8.90 -23.76
CA LYS A 967 -16.21 10.34 -23.68
C LYS A 967 -17.25 11.13 -24.49
N LYS A 968 -18.03 12.00 -23.83
CA LYS A 968 -19.07 12.82 -24.50
C LYS A 968 -18.44 13.60 -25.67
N PRO A 969 -18.94 13.47 -26.92
CA PRO A 969 -18.51 14.37 -27.98
C PRO A 969 -18.90 15.81 -27.62
N ARG A 970 -18.04 16.79 -27.91
CA ARG A 970 -18.24 18.21 -27.59
C ARG A 970 -19.38 18.91 -28.36
N SER A 971 -20.30 18.15 -28.94
CA SER A 971 -21.56 18.60 -29.50
C SER A 971 -22.68 17.63 -29.11
N LEU A 972 -23.74 18.16 -28.48
CA LEU A 972 -24.91 17.36 -28.11
C LEU A 972 -25.68 16.95 -29.37
N LYS A 973 -25.42 15.73 -29.85
CA LYS A 973 -26.42 14.94 -30.59
C LYS A 973 -26.98 13.89 -29.65
N ARG A 974 -28.29 13.93 -29.41
CA ARG A 974 -29.00 13.00 -28.53
C ARG A 974 -28.83 11.58 -29.06
N LEU A 975 -28.12 10.73 -28.32
CA LEU A 975 -27.91 9.33 -28.72
C LEU A 975 -29.25 8.58 -28.69
N ARG A 976 -29.52 7.78 -29.72
CA ARG A 976 -30.72 6.94 -29.79
C ARG A 976 -30.69 5.91 -28.67
N ARG A 977 -31.82 5.73 -27.98
CA ARG A 977 -31.98 4.67 -26.99
C ARG A 977 -31.94 3.31 -27.70
N ARG A 978 -31.14 2.37 -27.19
CA ARG A 978 -31.27 0.96 -27.59
C ARG A 978 -32.42 0.34 -26.79
N SER A 979 -33.31 -0.37 -27.47
CA SER A 979 -34.28 -1.27 -26.82
C SER A 979 -33.56 -2.44 -26.17
N SER A 980 -34.12 -3.00 -25.09
CA SER A 980 -33.68 -4.29 -24.57
C SER A 980 -34.03 -5.41 -25.56
N ASP A 981 -33.26 -6.50 -25.55
CA ASP A 981 -33.48 -7.66 -26.43
C ASP A 981 -34.82 -8.37 -26.17
N ASP A 982 -35.48 -8.10 -25.03
CA ASP A 982 -36.83 -8.59 -24.70
C ASP A 982 -37.98 -7.63 -25.10
N THR A 983 -37.67 -6.47 -25.70
CA THR A 983 -38.67 -5.50 -26.17
C THR A 983 -39.33 -5.96 -27.46
N LYS A 984 -40.64 -6.24 -27.41
CA LYS A 984 -41.42 -6.61 -28.60
C LYS A 984 -41.82 -5.37 -29.42
N SER A 985 -41.34 -5.25 -30.66
CA SER A 985 -41.79 -4.19 -31.58
C SER A 985 -43.12 -4.54 -32.28
N ILE A 986 -43.96 -3.53 -32.53
CA ILE A 986 -45.27 -3.60 -33.18
C ILE A 986 -45.46 -2.36 -34.06
N THR A 987 -45.53 -2.50 -35.38
CA THR A 987 -45.83 -1.37 -36.27
C THR A 987 -47.34 -1.15 -36.37
N VAL A 988 -47.81 0.09 -36.20
CA VAL A 988 -49.23 0.49 -36.32
C VAL A 988 -49.33 1.73 -37.20
N ASP A 989 -50.15 1.69 -38.25
CA ASP A 989 -50.23 2.74 -39.27
C ASP A 989 -50.63 4.12 -38.68
N GLY A 990 -49.77 5.13 -38.83
CA GLY A 990 -50.02 6.50 -38.39
C GLY A 990 -50.97 7.28 -39.30
N GLY A 991 -51.35 6.71 -40.45
CA GLY A 991 -52.24 7.34 -41.42
C GLY A 991 -51.60 8.56 -42.10
N SER A 992 -52.44 9.49 -42.57
CA SER A 992 -52.03 10.67 -43.36
C SER A 992 -52.61 12.01 -42.84
N SER A 993 -53.21 12.01 -41.65
CA SER A 993 -53.77 13.23 -41.05
C SER A 993 -52.69 14.15 -40.51
N ALA A 994 -52.96 15.47 -40.55
CA ALA A 994 -52.09 16.50 -39.98
C ALA A 994 -52.09 16.50 -38.44
N GLU A 995 -53.16 16.03 -37.81
CA GLU A 995 -53.37 16.06 -36.36
C GLU A 995 -54.27 14.90 -35.92
N GLY A 996 -54.16 14.45 -34.67
CA GLY A 996 -54.99 13.39 -34.11
C GLY A 996 -54.56 12.93 -32.73
N ASN A 997 -55.11 11.80 -32.28
CA ASN A 997 -54.82 11.20 -30.98
C ASN A 997 -54.34 9.75 -31.14
N LEU A 998 -53.34 9.37 -30.36
CA LEU A 998 -52.82 8.01 -30.22
C LEU A 998 -53.28 7.45 -28.87
N TYR A 999 -54.07 6.38 -28.89
CA TYR A 999 -54.62 5.74 -27.70
C TYR A 999 -53.86 4.45 -27.40
N LEU A 1000 -52.90 4.52 -26.49
CA LEU A 1000 -52.31 3.33 -25.87
C LEU A 1000 -53.44 2.56 -25.16
N LYS A 1001 -53.63 1.29 -25.54
CA LYS A 1001 -54.65 0.42 -24.95
C LYS A 1001 -54.08 -0.97 -24.68
N LEU A 1002 -53.38 -1.08 -23.56
CA LEU A 1002 -52.69 -2.29 -23.17
C LEU A 1002 -53.58 -3.12 -22.22
N SER A 1003 -53.43 -4.43 -22.27
CA SER A 1003 -54.24 -5.39 -21.52
C SER A 1003 -53.35 -6.50 -20.93
N VAL A 1004 -53.77 -7.02 -19.78
CA VAL A 1004 -53.11 -8.13 -19.08
C VAL A 1004 -53.94 -9.42 -19.18
N PRO A 1005 -53.34 -10.61 -19.03
CA PRO A 1005 -54.08 -11.88 -19.04
C PRO A 1005 -55.09 -11.99 -17.90
N GLU A 1006 -56.07 -12.88 -18.06
CA GLU A 1006 -57.02 -13.22 -17.01
C GLU A 1006 -56.30 -13.69 -15.73
N GLY A 1007 -56.76 -13.21 -14.57
CA GLY A 1007 -56.10 -13.43 -13.28
C GLY A 1007 -54.93 -12.47 -12.96
N TYR A 1008 -54.55 -11.57 -13.87
CA TYR A 1008 -53.55 -10.53 -13.63
C TYR A 1008 -54.18 -9.12 -13.60
N HIS A 1009 -53.51 -8.19 -12.92
CA HIS A 1009 -53.84 -6.77 -12.86
C HIS A 1009 -52.57 -5.91 -13.01
N PHE A 1010 -52.71 -4.64 -13.39
CA PHE A 1010 -51.55 -3.73 -13.46
C PHE A 1010 -51.06 -3.35 -12.04
N SER A 1011 -49.73 -3.31 -11.83
CA SER A 1011 -49.15 -2.90 -10.55
C SER A 1011 -49.50 -1.43 -10.23
N LYS A 1012 -50.02 -1.19 -9.03
CA LYS A 1012 -50.35 0.16 -8.52
C LYS A 1012 -49.12 0.88 -7.97
N GLU A 1013 -48.12 0.09 -7.58
CA GLU A 1013 -46.87 0.43 -6.92
C GLU A 1013 -45.83 0.86 -7.96
N ALA A 1014 -45.43 -0.06 -8.85
CA ALA A 1014 -44.40 0.20 -9.86
C ALA A 1014 -44.91 1.12 -10.99
N ARG A 1015 -46.19 1.00 -11.33
CA ARG A 1015 -46.95 1.70 -12.39
C ARG A 1015 -46.36 1.52 -13.79
N SER A 1016 -47.18 1.06 -14.73
CA SER A 1016 -46.78 0.95 -16.13
C SER A 1016 -46.51 2.33 -16.75
N LYS A 1017 -45.43 2.47 -17.54
CA LYS A 1017 -44.95 3.76 -18.09
C LYS A 1017 -44.77 3.70 -19.59
N PHE A 1018 -44.85 4.86 -20.25
CA PHE A 1018 -44.52 5.03 -21.66
C PHE A 1018 -43.56 6.20 -21.90
N THR A 1019 -42.82 6.17 -23.01
CA THR A 1019 -41.90 7.22 -23.48
C THR A 1019 -41.88 7.27 -25.01
N VAL A 1020 -41.78 8.46 -25.60
CA VAL A 1020 -41.87 8.70 -27.05
C VAL A 1020 -40.53 9.15 -27.65
N GLU A 1021 -40.18 8.61 -28.82
CA GLU A 1021 -39.09 9.07 -29.70
C GLU A 1021 -39.63 9.38 -31.11
N LEU A 1022 -38.89 10.18 -31.88
CA LEU A 1022 -39.38 10.78 -33.13
C LEU A 1022 -38.29 10.68 -34.22
N GLU A 1023 -38.64 10.23 -35.43
CA GLU A 1023 -37.71 10.12 -36.56
C GLU A 1023 -38.36 10.61 -37.88
N PRO A 1024 -37.80 11.63 -38.56
CA PRO A 1024 -36.73 12.54 -38.10
C PRO A 1024 -37.24 13.52 -37.02
N GLU A 1025 -36.33 14.12 -36.25
CA GLU A 1025 -36.68 15.09 -35.21
C GLU A 1025 -37.52 16.27 -35.77
N ASN A 1026 -38.49 16.73 -34.98
CA ASN A 1026 -39.44 17.82 -35.31
C ASN A 1026 -40.39 17.58 -36.51
N SER A 1027 -40.41 16.39 -37.14
CA SER A 1027 -41.34 16.09 -38.25
C SER A 1027 -42.80 15.87 -37.80
N VAL A 1028 -42.99 15.29 -36.62
CA VAL A 1028 -44.26 15.17 -35.90
C VAL A 1028 -43.99 15.47 -34.42
N VAL A 1029 -44.89 16.21 -33.78
CA VAL A 1029 -44.91 16.46 -32.34
C VAL A 1029 -45.91 15.49 -31.73
N ILE A 1030 -45.53 14.84 -30.62
CA ILE A 1030 -46.41 13.93 -29.86
C ILE A 1030 -46.30 14.33 -28.38
N GLU A 1031 -47.43 14.59 -27.73
CA GLU A 1031 -47.50 15.03 -26.34
C GLU A 1031 -48.49 14.19 -25.52
N PRO A 1032 -48.15 13.81 -24.26
CA PRO A 1032 -46.86 14.03 -23.61
C PRO A 1032 -45.76 13.09 -24.14
N LEU A 1033 -44.50 13.52 -24.05
CA LEU A 1033 -43.34 12.72 -24.48
C LEU A 1033 -43.04 11.53 -23.55
N ASP A 1034 -43.59 11.52 -22.34
CA ASP A 1034 -43.58 10.38 -21.41
C ASP A 1034 -44.81 10.42 -20.49
N GLY A 1035 -45.05 9.34 -19.76
CA GLY A 1035 -46.14 9.27 -18.79
C GLY A 1035 -46.38 7.88 -18.20
N THR A 1036 -47.42 7.79 -17.38
CA THR A 1036 -47.94 6.52 -16.83
C THR A 1036 -49.19 6.08 -17.57
N LEU A 1037 -49.36 4.77 -17.75
CA LEU A 1037 -50.68 4.21 -18.07
C LEU A 1037 -51.61 4.32 -16.85
N SER A 1038 -52.90 4.38 -17.11
CA SER A 1038 -53.96 4.28 -16.12
C SER A 1038 -54.03 2.88 -15.47
N PRO A 1039 -54.81 2.70 -14.38
CA PRO A 1039 -55.04 1.38 -13.77
C PRO A 1039 -55.72 0.34 -14.69
N ASP A 1040 -56.40 0.79 -15.75
CA ASP A 1040 -56.98 -0.05 -16.81
C ASP A 1040 -56.02 -0.29 -18.00
N GLY A 1041 -54.80 0.24 -17.96
CA GLY A 1041 -53.77 0.01 -18.99
C GLY A 1041 -53.82 0.96 -20.19
N SER A 1042 -54.54 2.09 -20.08
CA SER A 1042 -54.69 3.05 -21.17
C SER A 1042 -53.95 4.36 -20.95
N ALA A 1043 -53.63 5.05 -22.05
CA ALA A 1043 -53.17 6.44 -22.05
C ALA A 1043 -53.47 7.10 -23.41
N SER A 1044 -53.69 8.41 -23.40
CA SER A 1044 -53.95 9.21 -24.59
C SER A 1044 -52.79 10.16 -24.84
N LEU A 1045 -52.24 10.13 -26.04
CA LEU A 1045 -51.26 11.10 -26.53
C LEU A 1045 -51.89 11.88 -27.69
N HIS A 1046 -51.63 13.17 -27.77
CA HIS A 1046 -52.01 13.99 -28.92
C HIS A 1046 -50.83 14.08 -29.90
N PHE A 1047 -51.09 14.04 -31.21
CA PHE A 1047 -50.05 14.23 -32.23
C PHE A 1047 -50.42 15.33 -33.23
N LYS A 1048 -49.42 16.11 -33.64
CA LYS A 1048 -49.55 17.22 -34.60
C LYS A 1048 -48.33 17.29 -35.51
N ARG A 1049 -48.55 17.44 -36.81
CA ARG A 1049 -47.50 17.44 -37.83
C ARG A 1049 -47.24 18.86 -38.35
N PRO A 1050 -46.07 19.45 -38.09
CA PRO A 1050 -45.63 20.68 -38.74
C PRO A 1050 -45.03 20.43 -40.14
N SER A 1051 -44.92 19.17 -40.58
CA SER A 1051 -44.40 18.80 -41.91
C SER A 1051 -45.26 17.73 -42.59
N THR A 1052 -45.52 17.94 -43.88
CA THR A 1052 -46.22 17.00 -44.77
C THR A 1052 -45.40 15.73 -45.04
N SER A 1053 -44.09 15.77 -44.80
CA SER A 1053 -43.16 14.66 -45.07
C SER A 1053 -43.48 13.40 -44.22
N PRO A 1054 -43.16 12.20 -44.71
CA PRO A 1054 -43.27 10.97 -43.91
C PRO A 1054 -42.42 11.03 -42.63
N ALA A 1055 -42.93 10.45 -41.55
CA ALA A 1055 -42.32 10.46 -40.21
C ALA A 1055 -42.63 9.14 -39.47
N VAL A 1056 -41.87 8.82 -38.43
CA VAL A 1056 -42.14 7.70 -37.52
C VAL A 1056 -42.09 8.18 -36.07
N GLY A 1057 -43.20 8.06 -35.36
CA GLY A 1057 -43.20 8.14 -33.89
C GLY A 1057 -42.98 6.76 -33.29
N ARG A 1058 -42.06 6.62 -32.33
CA ARG A 1058 -41.86 5.36 -31.59
C ARG A 1058 -42.31 5.55 -30.15
N ILE A 1059 -43.20 4.68 -29.67
CA ILE A 1059 -43.75 4.75 -28.32
C ILE A 1059 -43.41 3.46 -27.58
N TYR A 1060 -42.45 3.54 -26.67
CA TYR A 1060 -42.02 2.43 -25.83
C TYR A 1060 -42.89 2.39 -24.58
N CYS A 1061 -43.35 1.21 -24.17
CA CYS A 1061 -44.07 1.00 -22.91
C CYS A 1061 -43.41 -0.12 -22.09
N LYS A 1062 -43.13 0.15 -20.81
CA LYS A 1062 -42.71 -0.85 -19.82
C LYS A 1062 -43.92 -1.15 -18.93
N VAL A 1063 -44.50 -2.33 -19.11
CA VAL A 1063 -45.78 -2.72 -18.50
C VAL A 1063 -45.49 -3.59 -17.27
N TYR A 1064 -45.96 -3.16 -16.10
CA TYR A 1064 -45.84 -3.90 -14.84
C TYR A 1064 -47.20 -4.51 -14.45
N TYR A 1065 -47.21 -5.81 -14.17
CA TYR A 1065 -48.44 -6.58 -13.93
C TYR A 1065 -48.22 -7.68 -12.90
N CYS A 1066 -49.22 -7.92 -12.05
CA CYS A 1066 -49.14 -8.83 -10.91
C CYS A 1066 -50.35 -9.77 -10.93
N LYS A 1067 -50.17 -10.95 -10.35
CA LYS A 1067 -51.27 -11.86 -9.97
C LYS A 1067 -51.45 -11.76 -8.46
N GLU A 1068 -52.63 -12.09 -7.95
CA GLU A 1068 -52.99 -11.82 -6.54
C GLU A 1068 -51.95 -12.39 -5.56
N ASP A 1069 -51.38 -11.51 -4.73
CA ASP A 1069 -50.27 -11.74 -3.77
C ASP A 1069 -48.99 -12.41 -4.34
N GLU A 1070 -48.83 -12.49 -5.67
CA GLU A 1070 -47.64 -13.00 -6.36
C GLU A 1070 -46.67 -11.88 -6.77
N VAL A 1071 -45.40 -12.24 -7.05
CA VAL A 1071 -44.36 -11.29 -7.49
C VAL A 1071 -44.75 -10.63 -8.81
N CYS A 1072 -44.82 -9.30 -8.82
CA CYS A 1072 -45.12 -8.52 -10.02
C CYS A 1072 -44.05 -8.72 -11.11
N LEU A 1073 -44.51 -8.98 -12.33
CA LEU A 1073 -43.70 -9.16 -13.53
C LEU A 1073 -43.69 -7.87 -14.37
N TYR A 1074 -42.80 -7.80 -15.36
CA TYR A 1074 -42.85 -6.77 -16.40
C TYR A 1074 -42.69 -7.33 -17.82
N GLN A 1075 -43.17 -6.57 -18.80
CA GLN A 1075 -42.91 -6.79 -20.22
C GLN A 1075 -42.70 -5.45 -20.94
N SER A 1076 -41.70 -5.40 -21.83
CA SER A 1076 -41.41 -4.24 -22.69
C SER A 1076 -42.04 -4.41 -24.08
N VAL A 1077 -42.70 -3.36 -24.58
CA VAL A 1077 -43.27 -3.28 -25.93
C VAL A 1077 -42.89 -1.94 -26.56
N ALA A 1078 -42.70 -1.90 -27.88
CA ALA A 1078 -42.48 -0.68 -28.64
C ALA A 1078 -43.47 -0.61 -29.80
N PHE A 1079 -44.22 0.49 -29.90
CA PHE A 1079 -45.05 0.79 -31.06
C PHE A 1079 -44.29 1.67 -32.04
N GLU A 1080 -44.15 1.23 -33.29
CA GLU A 1080 -43.66 2.08 -34.39
C GLU A 1080 -44.86 2.64 -35.17
N VAL A 1081 -45.02 3.96 -35.20
CA VAL A 1081 -46.15 4.66 -35.81
C VAL A 1081 -45.69 5.46 -37.03
N PRO A 1082 -45.61 4.84 -38.23
CA PRO A 1082 -45.27 5.53 -39.47
C PRO A 1082 -46.44 6.40 -39.97
N PHE A 1083 -46.25 7.71 -39.95
CA PHE A 1083 -47.11 8.70 -40.59
C PHE A 1083 -46.69 8.86 -42.06
N ARG A 1084 -47.66 8.73 -42.97
CA ARG A 1084 -47.50 8.84 -44.42
C ARG A 1084 -47.57 10.30 -44.86
N GLU A 1085 -47.27 10.59 -46.13
CA GLU A 1085 -47.43 11.94 -46.69
C GLU A 1085 -48.84 12.49 -46.43
N GLU A 1086 -48.92 13.77 -46.04
CA GLU A 1086 -50.16 14.39 -45.57
C GLU A 1086 -51.18 14.60 -46.72
N VAL A 1087 -52.47 14.33 -46.44
CA VAL A 1087 -53.57 14.61 -47.38
C VAL A 1087 -54.31 15.88 -46.94
N PRO A 1088 -54.33 16.96 -47.76
CA PRO A 1088 -55.03 18.20 -47.42
C PRO A 1088 -56.51 17.98 -47.08
N ASN A 1089 -57.00 18.68 -46.04
CA ASN A 1089 -58.34 18.55 -45.47
C ASN A 1089 -58.66 17.16 -44.87
N SER A 1090 -57.66 16.40 -44.43
CA SER A 1090 -57.85 15.21 -43.59
C SER A 1090 -58.62 15.54 -42.30
N ALA A 1091 -59.55 14.67 -41.89
CA ALA A 1091 -60.11 14.70 -40.54
C ALA A 1091 -59.04 14.31 -39.49
N THR A 1092 -59.23 14.73 -38.24
CA THR A 1092 -58.39 14.32 -37.10
C THR A 1092 -58.41 12.80 -36.93
N ALA A 1093 -57.24 12.18 -36.87
CA ALA A 1093 -57.15 10.72 -36.72
C ALA A 1093 -57.33 10.27 -35.26
N GLU A 1094 -57.97 9.12 -35.05
CA GLU A 1094 -57.95 8.40 -33.78
C GLU A 1094 -57.31 7.03 -34.01
N ILE A 1095 -56.14 6.81 -33.41
CA ILE A 1095 -55.28 5.65 -33.70
C ILE A 1095 -55.09 4.86 -32.42
N ILE A 1096 -55.60 3.63 -32.39
CA ILE A 1096 -55.46 2.76 -31.21
C ILE A 1096 -54.16 1.96 -31.34
N LEU A 1097 -53.39 1.90 -30.26
CA LEU A 1097 -52.14 1.16 -30.11
C LEU A 1097 -52.37 0.00 -29.12
N PRO A 1098 -52.93 -1.13 -29.59
CA PRO A 1098 -53.33 -2.24 -28.72
C PRO A 1098 -52.14 -3.16 -28.37
N PHE A 1099 -52.07 -3.60 -27.12
CA PHE A 1099 -51.20 -4.71 -26.74
C PHE A 1099 -51.87 -5.64 -25.73
N MET A 1100 -51.54 -6.92 -25.81
CA MET A 1100 -51.87 -7.91 -24.78
C MET A 1100 -50.58 -8.50 -24.25
N VAL A 1101 -50.29 -8.22 -22.99
CA VAL A 1101 -49.18 -8.79 -22.23
C VAL A 1101 -49.28 -10.31 -22.28
N GLN A 1102 -48.16 -10.99 -22.46
CA GLN A 1102 -48.09 -12.45 -22.51
C GLN A 1102 -47.63 -12.99 -21.15
N PRO A 1103 -48.33 -13.97 -20.55
CA PRO A 1103 -47.95 -14.47 -19.24
C PRO A 1103 -46.63 -15.23 -19.32
N ARG A 1104 -45.59 -14.73 -18.65
CA ARG A 1104 -44.33 -15.47 -18.44
C ARG A 1104 -44.58 -16.55 -17.37
N ILE A 1105 -44.56 -17.82 -17.75
CA ILE A 1105 -44.74 -18.95 -16.81
C ILE A 1105 -43.48 -19.07 -15.92
N PRO A 1106 -43.60 -18.99 -14.58
CA PRO A 1106 -42.47 -19.27 -13.69
C PRO A 1106 -42.17 -20.78 -13.69
N GLY A 1107 -41.24 -21.20 -14.54
CA GLY A 1107 -40.87 -22.61 -14.72
C GLY A 1107 -40.40 -22.99 -16.13
N GLY A 1108 -40.49 -22.09 -17.12
CA GLY A 1108 -39.94 -22.32 -18.46
C GLY A 1108 -38.41 -22.19 -18.49
N GLY A 1109 -37.69 -23.29 -18.38
CA GLY A 1109 -36.25 -23.32 -18.70
C GLY A 1109 -36.01 -23.10 -20.19
N LEU A 1110 -34.82 -22.59 -20.57
CA LEU A 1110 -34.46 -22.45 -21.98
C LEU A 1110 -34.27 -23.84 -22.61
N GLU A 1111 -35.22 -24.27 -23.44
CA GLU A 1111 -34.89 -25.21 -24.50
C GLU A 1111 -33.94 -24.51 -25.49
N LEU A 1112 -32.69 -24.97 -25.51
CA LEU A 1112 -31.69 -24.56 -26.50
C LEU A 1112 -32.22 -24.82 -27.92
N PRO A 1113 -32.13 -23.85 -28.85
CA PRO A 1113 -32.44 -24.10 -30.25
C PRO A 1113 -31.57 -25.25 -30.81
N ALA A 1114 -32.19 -26.39 -31.07
CA ALA A 1114 -31.50 -27.54 -31.64
C ALA A 1114 -30.96 -27.21 -33.05
N ALA A 1115 -29.71 -27.57 -33.31
CA ALA A 1115 -28.95 -27.05 -34.43
C ALA A 1115 -29.50 -27.43 -35.82
N ARG A 1116 -29.48 -26.46 -36.74
CA ARG A 1116 -29.37 -26.62 -38.20
C ARG A 1116 -28.53 -25.50 -38.79
#